data_AF-A0A183IN65-F1
#
_entry.id   AF-A0A183IN65-F1
#
_cell.length_a   1.000
_cell.length_b   1.000
_cell.length_c   1.000
_cell.angle_alpha   90.00
_cell.angle_beta   90.00
_cell.angle_gamma   90.00
#
_symmetry.space_group_name_H-M   'P 1'
#
loop_
_entity.id
_entity.type
_entity.pdbx_description
1 polymer ?
#
loop_
_entity_poly.entity_id
_entity_poly.type
_entity_poly.pdbx_seq_one_letter_code
_entity_poly.pdbx_strand_id
1 'polypeptide(L)'
;MCVPEVLTFIRCLRNMCFKFTKTPTIFDIIVQMGIESLHTIGLSLLIFIVLPELDSVRGAMILSATAVLPSLLNAVMAPDSEDGQNSTFGKTVYHRVVKYLLGISLILTSLRWWENFVTCSTLPCLGTLYDLKERLQKCRYKCYVLISVWKCVLSLFCMILSGGSKCRVKVLFDLNNPFSQLQNITMEVGMPTASRNHYTQSVVLLCVSLVLCSWLCYMMARFACKVGMDRFGYAVPVASVIPTAIVVIIGLCETKRNRSCAFAYWLNDKLFWNCDFKGIFSGLVIERAGWGWIFWFTSYLWTVSHLFTQKSGRLNRTDTLFVMPMYLGCLVDQSLGLNRRRQNVTKVKPQCRTIKDLVDDDLDDDDLSDISTAGSMSSLSMYNCNADTITKIHICATMWHETPTEMTQVLKSIMRMDEDQSARKNAQKYLKVVDRDYYELEIHIMFDDAWEYDENLQCRVPNQYVRQFMTVIDEAASAVHKVKMKLKPALKFDVPYGGRLVWTLPGDNRLFVHLKDKEKIRHKKRWSQVMYMYYLLGFRIMEQITDITRKQYLADNTFLLTIDGDAKFSPAAVQMLVDLMKKHSRLGSACGRIHPVGRGIIVWYQKFEYAIAHWFQKATEHVFGCVLCSPGCFALFRASALMDDNVIKKYTKMPIEPRHFVQYDQGEDRWLSTLLLKQGYRIEYAAASDAKTYAPEGFNEFFNQRRRWTPSSIANTLDLLSDYKVQRVMSCIVSYGSQGKDDMLLHDVHSICRPILQFALLLLCSTIPAILIFAVPSLADCLIFIINGHGYRGSF
;
A
#
# COMPACT_ATOMS: atom_id res chain seq x y z
N MET A 1 11.78 -23.73 7.53
CA MET A 1 12.33 -23.60 6.16
C MET A 1 11.25 -23.79 5.08
N CYS A 2 10.48 -24.90 5.06
CA CYS A 2 9.56 -25.21 3.96
C CYS A 2 8.20 -24.46 3.95
N VAL A 3 7.61 -24.15 5.11
CA VAL A 3 6.25 -23.54 5.17
C VAL A 3 6.12 -22.23 4.37
N PRO A 4 7.05 -21.26 4.48
CA PRO A 4 6.97 -20.04 3.65
C PRO A 4 7.09 -20.31 2.15
N GLU A 5 7.79 -21.36 1.74
CA GLU A 5 7.93 -21.76 0.33
C GLU A 5 6.63 -22.40 -0.17
N VAL A 6 5.93 -23.22 0.64
CA VAL A 6 4.58 -23.73 0.31
C VAL A 6 3.58 -22.58 0.16
N LEU A 7 3.62 -21.59 1.04
CA LEU A 7 2.78 -20.39 0.91
C LEU A 7 3.14 -19.58 -0.35
N THR A 8 4.43 -19.55 -0.72
CA THR A 8 4.90 -18.93 -1.96
C THR A 8 4.35 -19.67 -3.17
N PHE A 9 4.38 -21.00 -3.17
CA PHE A 9 3.80 -21.84 -4.21
C PHE A 9 2.33 -21.52 -4.42
N ILE A 10 1.51 -21.57 -3.36
CA ILE A 10 0.06 -21.29 -3.43
C ILE A 10 -0.20 -19.88 -3.99
N ARG A 11 0.56 -18.88 -3.52
CA ARG A 11 0.42 -17.49 -4.00
C ARG A 11 0.80 -17.33 -5.46
N CYS A 12 1.90 -17.97 -5.89
CA CYS A 12 2.39 -17.91 -7.26
C CYS A 12 1.45 -18.67 -8.21
N LEU A 13 0.96 -19.84 -7.82
CA LEU A 13 -0.01 -20.63 -8.56
C LEU A 13 -1.29 -19.83 -8.81
N ARG A 14 -1.87 -19.23 -7.76
CA ARG A 14 -3.04 -18.35 -7.90
C ARG A 14 -2.76 -17.20 -8.86
N ASN A 15 -1.62 -16.52 -8.73
CA ASN A 15 -1.30 -15.40 -9.61
C ASN A 15 -1.06 -15.86 -11.06
N MET A 16 -0.53 -17.05 -11.28
CA MET A 16 -0.34 -17.64 -12.62
C MET A 16 -1.68 -17.95 -13.28
N CYS A 17 -2.66 -18.46 -12.54
CA CYS A 17 -3.99 -18.78 -13.08
C CYS A 17 -4.85 -17.55 -13.38
N PHE A 18 -4.68 -16.45 -12.64
CA PHE A 18 -5.58 -15.28 -12.70
C PHE A 18 -4.93 -13.98 -13.20
N LYS A 19 -3.63 -13.97 -13.52
CA LYS A 19 -2.95 -12.78 -14.05
C LYS A 19 -2.00 -13.12 -15.20
N PHE A 20 -2.10 -12.35 -16.27
CA PHE A 20 -1.12 -12.36 -17.35
C PHE A 20 0.24 -11.89 -16.82
N THR A 21 1.25 -12.75 -16.93
CA THR A 21 2.64 -12.49 -16.54
C THR A 21 3.57 -12.98 -17.64
N LYS A 22 4.66 -12.27 -17.93
CA LYS A 22 5.60 -12.65 -19.00
C LYS A 22 6.23 -14.02 -18.73
N THR A 23 6.35 -14.83 -19.78
CA THR A 23 7.00 -16.15 -19.71
C THR A 23 8.51 -15.99 -19.51
N PRO A 24 9.12 -16.70 -18.54
CA PRO A 24 10.56 -16.67 -18.35
C PRO A 24 11.27 -17.43 -19.48
N THR A 25 12.49 -17.00 -19.82
CA THR A 25 13.39 -17.82 -20.67
C THR A 25 13.99 -18.97 -19.86
N ILE A 26 14.46 -20.03 -20.54
CA ILE A 26 15.16 -21.16 -19.88
C ILE A 26 16.38 -20.64 -19.10
N PHE A 27 17.10 -19.66 -19.66
CA PHE A 27 18.23 -19.02 -19.00
C PHE A 27 17.83 -18.35 -17.68
N ASP A 28 16.73 -17.58 -17.68
CA ASP A 28 16.23 -16.91 -16.46
C ASP A 28 15.85 -17.92 -15.37
N ILE A 29 15.28 -19.08 -15.75
CA ILE A 29 14.95 -20.16 -14.80
C ILE A 29 16.22 -20.76 -14.20
N ILE A 30 17.22 -21.09 -15.03
CA ILE A 30 18.48 -21.70 -14.57
C ILE A 30 19.22 -20.77 -13.61
N VAL A 31 19.34 -19.49 -13.96
CA VAL A 31 20.03 -18.49 -13.13
C VAL A 31 19.31 -18.33 -11.79
N GLN A 32 17.98 -18.17 -11.80
CA GLN A 32 17.22 -18.01 -10.56
C GLN A 32 17.28 -19.28 -9.69
N MET A 33 17.19 -20.46 -10.30
CA MET A 33 17.31 -21.75 -9.61
C MET A 33 18.69 -21.93 -8.99
N GLY A 34 19.77 -21.53 -9.67
CA GLY A 34 21.13 -21.55 -9.13
C GLY A 34 21.30 -20.65 -7.90
N ILE A 35 20.87 -19.39 -7.99
CA ILE A 35 20.95 -18.42 -6.87
C ILE A 35 20.15 -18.91 -5.66
N GLU A 36 18.92 -19.39 -5.87
CA GLU A 36 18.05 -19.89 -4.79
C GLU A 36 18.55 -21.23 -4.21
N SER A 37 19.29 -22.04 -4.99
CA SER A 37 19.94 -23.25 -4.50
C SER A 37 21.10 -22.93 -3.58
N LEU A 38 21.99 -22.02 -4.00
CA LEU A 38 23.12 -21.55 -3.20
C LEU A 38 22.65 -20.95 -1.86
N HIS A 39 21.61 -20.12 -1.90
CA HIS A 39 20.98 -19.59 -0.68
C HIS A 39 20.46 -20.71 0.23
N THR A 40 19.74 -21.70 -0.33
CA THR A 40 19.16 -22.79 0.48
C THR A 40 20.26 -23.62 1.14
N ILE A 41 21.35 -23.91 0.42
CA ILE A 41 22.53 -24.60 0.96
C ILE A 41 23.16 -23.77 2.08
N GLY A 42 23.41 -22.48 1.86
CA GLY A 42 23.97 -21.57 2.87
C GLY A 42 23.15 -21.53 4.15
N LEU A 43 21.83 -21.42 4.01
CA LEU A 43 20.90 -21.40 5.14
C LEU A 43 20.86 -22.74 5.88
N SER A 44 20.91 -23.86 5.16
CA SER A 44 20.98 -25.20 5.77
C SER A 44 22.27 -25.41 6.54
N LEU A 45 23.43 -25.00 5.99
CA LEU A 45 24.72 -25.06 6.69
C LEU A 45 24.71 -24.20 7.97
N LEU A 46 24.14 -22.99 7.87
CA LEU A 46 24.03 -22.08 9.00
C LEU A 46 23.21 -22.68 10.15
N ILE A 47 22.05 -23.29 9.84
CA ILE A 47 21.11 -23.80 10.85
C ILE A 47 21.54 -25.16 11.41
N PHE A 48 21.96 -26.10 10.56
CA PHE A 48 22.17 -27.49 10.96
C PHE A 48 23.59 -27.81 11.41
N ILE A 49 24.59 -26.99 11.03
CA ILE A 49 26.01 -27.27 11.32
C ILE A 49 26.61 -26.15 12.17
N VAL A 50 26.36 -24.88 11.84
CA VAL A 50 27.03 -23.76 12.50
C VAL A 50 26.32 -23.35 13.79
N LEU A 51 24.99 -23.21 13.79
CA LEU A 51 24.22 -22.81 14.97
C LEU A 51 24.32 -23.76 16.18
N PRO A 52 24.33 -25.11 16.03
CA PRO A 52 24.47 -26.04 17.16
C PRO A 52 25.78 -25.87 17.94
N GLU A 53 26.85 -25.46 17.27
CA GLU A 53 28.20 -25.32 17.82
C GLU A 53 28.45 -23.97 18.51
N LEU A 54 27.49 -23.04 18.39
CA LEU A 54 27.58 -21.69 18.94
C LEU A 54 26.70 -21.57 20.19
N ASP A 55 27.16 -20.78 21.16
CA ASP A 55 26.30 -20.34 22.25
C ASP A 55 25.18 -19.44 21.72
N SER A 56 24.02 -19.48 22.38
CA SER A 56 22.79 -18.88 21.85
C SER A 56 22.88 -17.36 21.72
N VAL A 57 23.71 -16.71 22.54
CA VAL A 57 23.97 -15.26 22.49
C VAL A 57 24.85 -14.92 21.29
N ARG A 58 25.99 -15.60 21.08
CA ARG A 58 26.81 -15.40 19.88
C ARG A 58 26.07 -15.78 18.61
N GLY A 59 25.25 -16.82 18.64
CA GLY A 59 24.36 -17.19 17.54
C GLY A 59 23.39 -16.07 17.19
N ALA A 60 22.70 -15.47 18.17
CA ALA A 60 21.77 -14.35 17.95
C ALA A 60 22.46 -13.13 17.34
N MET A 61 23.69 -12.86 17.76
CA MET A 61 24.52 -11.81 17.15
C MET A 61 24.87 -12.18 15.70
N ILE A 62 25.42 -13.36 15.44
CA ILE A 62 25.84 -13.77 14.08
C ILE A 62 24.70 -13.70 13.06
N LEU A 63 23.48 -14.06 13.45
CA LEU A 63 22.31 -13.99 12.57
C LEU A 63 21.97 -12.56 12.10
N SER A 64 22.43 -11.51 12.79
CA SER A 64 22.23 -10.12 12.36
C SER A 64 23.33 -9.58 11.43
N ALA A 65 24.37 -10.37 11.16
CA ALA A 65 25.50 -10.02 10.30
C ALA A 65 25.33 -10.51 8.85
N THR A 66 24.12 -10.94 8.46
CA THR A 66 23.84 -11.53 7.14
C THR A 66 23.97 -10.55 5.97
N ALA A 67 24.09 -9.25 6.22
CA ALA A 67 23.89 -8.24 5.19
C ALA A 67 25.11 -7.88 4.32
N VAL A 68 26.34 -7.61 4.82
CA VAL A 68 27.35 -6.98 3.92
C VAL A 68 28.85 -7.35 4.05
N LEU A 69 29.49 -7.52 5.21
CA LEU A 69 30.97 -7.42 5.21
C LEU A 69 31.81 -8.17 6.29
N PRO A 70 31.27 -8.80 7.35
CA PRO A 70 32.10 -9.55 8.31
C PRO A 70 32.84 -10.76 7.73
N SER A 71 32.37 -11.28 6.59
CA SER A 71 32.97 -12.44 5.91
C SER A 71 34.22 -12.09 5.10
N LEU A 72 34.40 -10.82 4.71
CA LEU A 72 35.54 -10.41 3.87
C LEU A 72 36.79 -10.04 4.69
N LEU A 73 36.66 -9.78 5.99
CA LEU A 73 37.77 -9.38 6.86
C LEU A 73 38.11 -10.38 7.97
N ASN A 74 37.24 -11.35 8.26
CA ASN A 74 37.60 -12.46 9.17
C ASN A 74 38.42 -13.58 8.48
N ALA A 75 38.58 -13.51 7.15
CA ALA A 75 39.45 -14.39 6.38
C ALA A 75 40.90 -13.86 6.27
N VAL A 76 41.15 -12.61 6.68
CA VAL A 76 42.45 -11.92 6.48
C VAL A 76 43.12 -11.50 7.80
N MET A 77 42.41 -11.43 8.94
CA MET A 77 43.00 -10.98 10.20
C MET A 77 42.62 -11.85 11.41
N ALA A 78 43.37 -12.93 11.62
CA ALA A 78 43.56 -13.52 12.96
C ALA A 78 44.99 -14.06 13.05
N PRO A 79 45.84 -13.59 13.98
CA PRO A 79 47.14 -14.19 14.23
C PRO A 79 46.99 -15.47 15.05
N ASP A 80 47.87 -16.44 14.77
CA ASP A 80 48.08 -17.62 15.59
C ASP A 80 48.61 -17.19 16.96
N SER A 81 47.96 -17.62 18.05
CA SER A 81 48.62 -17.71 19.35
C SER A 81 48.51 -19.14 19.86
N GLU A 82 49.66 -19.79 19.93
CA GLU A 82 49.88 -21.00 20.70
C GLU A 82 49.46 -20.77 22.15
N ASP A 83 48.69 -21.69 22.72
CA ASP A 83 49.07 -22.31 23.98
C ASP A 83 48.15 -23.48 24.35
N GLY A 84 48.80 -24.61 24.69
CA GLY A 84 48.59 -25.20 26.00
C GLY A 84 47.45 -26.20 26.20
N GLN A 85 47.69 -27.43 25.75
CA GLN A 85 47.38 -28.72 26.41
C GLN A 85 45.92 -29.23 26.55
N ASN A 86 45.79 -30.49 26.11
CA ASN A 86 44.74 -31.48 26.38
C ASN A 86 43.36 -31.28 25.75
N SER A 87 43.30 -31.36 24.41
CA SER A 87 42.13 -31.98 23.76
C SER A 87 42.57 -32.76 22.52
N THR A 88 41.92 -33.90 22.30
CA THR A 88 42.16 -34.83 21.18
C THR A 88 42.22 -34.11 19.82
N PHE A 89 43.23 -34.44 19.00
CA PHE A 89 43.52 -33.85 17.67
C PHE A 89 42.29 -33.65 16.76
N GLY A 90 41.27 -34.51 16.88
CA GLY A 90 40.00 -34.37 16.15
C GLY A 90 39.15 -33.14 16.52
N LYS A 91 39.15 -32.69 17.79
CA LYS A 91 38.37 -31.51 18.24
C LYS A 91 38.94 -30.20 17.70
N THR A 92 40.27 -30.11 17.56
CA THR A 92 40.96 -28.91 17.06
C THR A 92 40.75 -28.69 15.55
N VAL A 93 40.71 -29.78 14.76
CA VAL A 93 40.42 -29.73 13.32
C VAL A 93 38.93 -29.40 13.08
N TYR A 94 38.03 -30.03 13.85
CA TYR A 94 36.59 -29.79 13.78
C TYR A 94 36.23 -28.31 14.02
N HIS A 95 36.78 -27.69 15.06
CA HIS A 95 36.56 -26.27 15.33
C HIS A 95 37.12 -25.33 14.25
N ARG A 96 38.19 -25.70 13.53
CA ARG A 96 38.67 -24.90 12.37
C ARG A 96 37.69 -24.98 11.21
N VAL A 97 37.18 -26.18 10.90
CA VAL A 97 36.23 -26.40 9.80
C VAL A 97 34.92 -25.64 10.04
N VAL A 98 34.38 -25.66 11.25
CA VAL A 98 33.15 -24.93 11.62
C VAL A 98 33.31 -23.41 11.45
N LYS A 99 34.49 -22.85 11.74
CA LYS A 99 34.77 -21.41 11.54
C LYS A 99 34.80 -21.01 10.07
N TYR A 100 35.37 -21.82 9.19
CA TYR A 100 35.34 -21.55 7.73
C TYR A 100 33.93 -21.71 7.16
N LEU A 101 33.17 -22.70 7.65
CA LEU A 101 31.78 -22.92 7.26
C LEU A 101 30.86 -21.75 7.66
N LEU A 102 31.13 -21.08 8.80
CA LEU A 102 30.39 -19.88 9.21
C LEU A 102 30.50 -18.77 8.15
N GLY A 103 31.71 -18.45 7.66
CA GLY A 103 31.91 -17.42 6.65
C GLY A 103 31.20 -17.74 5.33
N ILE A 104 31.31 -18.98 4.87
CA ILE A 104 30.66 -19.47 3.64
C ILE A 104 29.14 -19.43 3.78
N SER A 105 28.59 -19.90 4.91
CA SER A 105 27.14 -19.96 5.13
C SER A 105 26.48 -18.57 5.14
N LEU A 106 27.15 -17.56 5.73
CA LEU A 106 26.68 -16.18 5.72
C LEU A 106 26.70 -15.54 4.31
N ILE A 107 27.76 -15.76 3.53
CA ILE A 107 27.85 -15.28 2.14
C ILE A 107 26.74 -15.88 1.29
N LEU A 108 26.57 -17.20 1.35
CA LEU A 108 25.56 -17.89 0.57
C LEU A 108 24.13 -17.45 0.95
N THR A 109 23.88 -17.19 2.24
CA THR A 109 22.59 -16.68 2.72
C THR A 109 22.31 -15.25 2.23
N SER A 110 23.35 -14.40 2.10
CA SER A 110 23.16 -13.01 1.66
C SER A 110 22.80 -12.88 0.17
N LEU A 111 23.16 -13.88 -0.65
CA LEU A 111 22.92 -13.90 -2.10
C LEU A 111 21.44 -13.71 -2.46
N ARG A 112 20.48 -14.03 -1.58
CA ARG A 112 19.04 -13.87 -1.87
C ARG A 112 18.62 -12.41 -2.10
N TRP A 113 19.27 -11.45 -1.46
CA TRP A 113 18.82 -10.05 -1.47
C TRP A 113 19.53 -9.17 -2.50
N TRP A 114 20.41 -9.75 -3.33
CA TRP A 114 21.21 -9.04 -4.33
C TRP A 114 20.38 -8.11 -5.22
N GLU A 115 19.21 -8.58 -5.68
CA GLU A 115 18.33 -7.82 -6.57
C GLU A 115 17.91 -6.47 -5.99
N ASN A 116 17.83 -6.35 -4.66
CA ASN A 116 17.40 -5.11 -4.03
C ASN A 116 18.47 -4.02 -4.10
N PHE A 117 19.74 -4.41 -4.16
CA PHE A 117 20.88 -3.50 -4.04
C PHE A 117 21.54 -3.14 -5.38
N VAL A 118 21.18 -3.82 -6.48
CA VAL A 118 21.64 -3.45 -7.83
C VAL A 118 20.93 -2.18 -8.33
N THR A 119 21.70 -1.12 -8.58
CA THR A 119 21.26 0.17 -9.14
C THR A 119 21.76 0.37 -10.57
N CYS A 120 21.00 1.11 -11.39
CA CYS A 120 21.44 1.50 -12.73
C CYS A 120 22.71 2.36 -12.60
N SER A 121 23.83 1.86 -13.13
CA SER A 121 25.14 2.51 -13.08
C SER A 121 25.75 2.53 -14.49
N THR A 122 26.73 3.40 -14.69
CA THR A 122 27.38 3.63 -15.98
C THR A 122 28.36 2.52 -16.39
N LEU A 123 28.60 1.52 -15.52
CA LEU A 123 29.52 0.42 -15.78
C LEU A 123 28.83 -0.71 -16.59
N PRO A 124 29.43 -1.19 -17.69
CA PRO A 124 28.81 -2.18 -18.58
C PRO A 124 28.37 -3.49 -17.89
N CYS A 125 29.22 -4.03 -17.00
CA CYS A 125 28.94 -5.26 -16.26
C CYS A 125 27.78 -5.14 -15.25
N LEU A 126 27.53 -3.94 -14.74
CA LEU A 126 26.40 -3.65 -13.85
C LEU A 126 25.11 -3.36 -14.62
N GLY A 127 25.22 -2.88 -15.87
CA GLY A 127 24.08 -2.79 -16.80
C GLY A 127 23.47 -4.16 -17.10
N THR A 128 24.30 -5.15 -17.42
CA THR A 128 23.83 -6.53 -17.68
C THR A 128 23.14 -7.17 -16.47
N LEU A 129 23.62 -6.88 -15.25
CA LEU A 129 22.99 -7.34 -14.00
C LEU A 129 21.67 -6.61 -13.71
N TYR A 130 21.57 -5.33 -14.07
CA TYR A 130 20.35 -4.55 -13.94
C TYR A 130 19.25 -5.06 -14.89
N ASP A 131 19.60 -5.36 -16.14
CA ASP A 131 18.66 -5.91 -17.13
C ASP A 131 18.18 -7.30 -16.72
N LEU A 132 19.10 -8.15 -16.23
CA LEU A 132 18.77 -9.47 -15.67
C LEU A 132 17.79 -9.34 -14.50
N LYS A 133 18.05 -8.43 -13.55
CA LYS A 133 17.14 -8.12 -12.44
C LYS A 133 15.75 -7.72 -12.96
N GLU A 134 15.65 -6.84 -13.95
CA GLU A 134 14.35 -6.38 -14.45
C GLU A 134 13.56 -7.51 -15.10
N ARG A 135 14.22 -8.37 -15.90
CA ARG A 135 13.59 -9.56 -16.49
C ARG A 135 13.08 -10.52 -15.41
N LEU A 136 13.93 -10.87 -14.43
CA LEU A 136 13.59 -11.77 -13.32
C LEU A 136 12.40 -11.25 -12.49
N GLN A 137 12.30 -9.94 -12.28
CA GLN A 137 11.16 -9.35 -11.56
C GLN A 137 9.84 -9.46 -12.32
N LYS A 138 9.86 -9.37 -13.66
CA LYS A 138 8.65 -9.48 -14.50
C LYS A 138 8.12 -10.91 -14.58
N CYS A 139 9.00 -11.93 -14.61
CA CYS A 139 8.62 -13.34 -14.74
C CYS A 139 8.57 -14.12 -13.39
N ARG A 140 8.85 -13.44 -12.27
CA ARG A 140 8.97 -14.01 -10.92
C ARG A 140 7.91 -15.04 -10.56
N TYR A 141 6.63 -14.71 -10.73
CA TYR A 141 5.55 -15.60 -10.29
C TYR A 141 5.60 -16.96 -10.99
N LYS A 142 5.93 -17.00 -12.29
CA LYS A 142 6.08 -18.25 -13.04
C LYS A 142 7.32 -19.02 -12.60
N CYS A 143 8.47 -18.35 -12.38
CA CYS A 143 9.67 -19.01 -11.89
C CYS A 143 9.48 -19.62 -10.49
N TYR A 144 8.82 -18.92 -9.58
CA TYR A 144 8.67 -19.35 -8.18
C TYR A 144 7.67 -20.50 -7.99
N VAL A 145 6.84 -20.85 -8.98
CA VAL A 145 6.04 -22.09 -8.94
C VAL A 145 6.98 -23.30 -8.89
N LEU A 146 7.99 -23.35 -9.76
CA LEU A 146 8.97 -24.45 -9.78
C LEU A 146 9.98 -24.33 -8.63
N ILE A 147 10.49 -23.12 -8.40
CA ILE A 147 11.59 -22.90 -7.45
C ILE A 147 11.15 -23.15 -6.00
N SER A 148 9.92 -22.80 -5.62
CA SER A 148 9.43 -23.06 -4.26
C SER A 148 9.42 -24.55 -3.92
N VAL A 149 9.00 -25.40 -4.86
CA VAL A 149 9.03 -26.87 -4.71
C VAL A 149 10.48 -27.35 -4.64
N TRP A 150 11.34 -26.87 -5.55
CA TRP A 150 12.77 -27.21 -5.55
C TRP A 150 13.47 -26.90 -4.23
N LYS A 151 13.20 -25.73 -3.64
CA LYS A 151 13.78 -25.33 -2.36
C LYS A 151 13.34 -26.21 -1.21
N CYS A 152 12.08 -26.67 -1.20
CA CYS A 152 11.64 -27.65 -0.21
C CYS A 152 12.43 -28.96 -0.36
N VAL A 153 12.58 -29.47 -1.58
CA VAL A 153 13.35 -30.70 -1.86
C VAL A 153 14.81 -30.53 -1.43
N LEU A 154 15.45 -29.43 -1.82
CA LEU A 154 16.84 -29.15 -1.49
C LEU A 154 17.06 -28.96 0.01
N SER A 155 16.15 -28.27 0.71
CA SER A 155 16.20 -28.11 2.16
C SER A 155 16.11 -29.46 2.89
N LEU A 156 15.27 -30.38 2.39
CA LEU A 156 15.17 -31.73 2.93
C LEU A 156 16.43 -32.56 2.64
N PHE A 157 16.99 -32.43 1.43
CA PHE A 157 18.23 -33.09 1.04
C PHE A 157 19.41 -32.64 1.90
N CYS A 158 19.60 -31.33 2.10
CA CYS A 158 20.65 -30.79 2.97
C CYS A 158 20.50 -31.24 4.43
N MET A 159 19.27 -31.35 4.92
CA MET A 159 18.99 -31.90 6.26
C MET A 159 19.41 -33.38 6.36
N ILE A 160 19.20 -34.18 5.32
CA ILE A 160 19.62 -35.59 5.27
C ILE A 160 21.15 -35.70 5.22
N LEU A 161 21.82 -34.89 4.40
CA LEU A 161 23.28 -34.90 4.30
C LEU A 161 23.99 -34.48 5.60
N SER A 162 23.38 -33.58 6.37
CA SER A 162 23.94 -33.08 7.64
C SER A 162 23.73 -34.06 8.82
N GLY A 163 23.51 -35.36 8.54
CA GLY A 163 23.38 -36.42 9.56
C GLY A 163 21.99 -37.06 9.72
N GLY A 164 21.15 -37.04 8.67
CA GLY A 164 19.82 -37.65 8.67
C GLY A 164 19.78 -39.13 8.26
N SER A 165 19.31 -39.99 9.17
CA SER A 165 19.01 -41.41 8.85
C SER A 165 17.77 -41.57 7.97
N LYS A 166 17.69 -42.67 7.18
CA LYS A 166 16.51 -43.06 6.37
C LYS A 166 15.20 -43.12 7.18
N CYS A 167 15.26 -43.38 8.49
CA CYS A 167 14.09 -43.35 9.37
C CYS A 167 13.47 -41.94 9.54
N ARG A 168 14.27 -40.86 9.41
CA ARG A 168 13.77 -39.47 9.53
C ARG A 168 12.83 -39.05 8.40
N VAL A 169 12.96 -39.64 7.22
CA VAL A 169 12.12 -39.32 6.05
C VAL A 169 10.73 -39.92 6.21
N LYS A 170 10.61 -41.15 6.74
CA LYS A 170 9.31 -41.79 7.02
C LYS A 170 8.47 -41.00 8.02
N VAL A 171 9.08 -40.49 9.08
CA VAL A 171 8.44 -39.62 10.10
C VAL A 171 7.91 -38.32 9.48
N LEU A 172 8.62 -37.76 8.51
CA LEU A 172 8.26 -36.48 7.89
C LEU A 172 7.11 -36.57 6.88
N PHE A 173 6.86 -37.75 6.31
CA PHE A 173 5.82 -38.01 5.31
C PHE A 173 4.64 -38.83 5.86
N ASP A 174 4.66 -39.24 7.13
CA ASP A 174 3.53 -39.87 7.81
C ASP A 174 2.57 -38.80 8.35
N LEU A 175 1.63 -38.36 7.50
CA LEU A 175 0.68 -37.28 7.80
C LEU A 175 -0.42 -37.68 8.79
N ASN A 176 -0.60 -38.98 9.07
CA ASN A 176 -1.68 -39.48 9.93
C ASN A 176 -1.26 -39.57 11.40
N ASN A 177 0.01 -39.87 11.69
CA ASN A 177 0.56 -39.92 13.06
C ASN A 177 2.08 -39.68 13.07
N PRO A 178 2.54 -38.45 12.71
CA PRO A 178 3.95 -38.15 12.46
C PRO A 178 4.87 -38.39 13.68
N PHE A 179 4.32 -38.42 14.90
CA PHE A 179 5.09 -38.57 16.13
C PHE A 179 4.95 -39.94 16.82
N SER A 180 4.14 -40.86 16.28
CA SER A 180 3.98 -42.22 16.83
C SER A 180 5.28 -43.04 16.75
N GLN A 181 6.08 -42.82 15.70
CA GLN A 181 7.39 -43.46 15.56
C GLN A 181 8.44 -42.89 16.53
N LEU A 182 8.35 -41.61 16.94
CA LEU A 182 9.14 -41.05 18.04
C LEU A 182 8.81 -41.77 19.37
N GLN A 183 7.55 -42.19 19.53
CA GLN A 183 7.02 -42.89 20.71
C GLN A 183 7.54 -44.33 20.84
N ASN A 184 7.79 -45.00 19.71
CA ASN A 184 8.37 -46.34 19.65
C ASN A 184 9.89 -46.34 19.88
N ILE A 185 10.62 -45.36 19.33
CA ILE A 185 12.09 -45.30 19.47
C ILE A 185 12.50 -44.91 20.91
N THR A 186 11.68 -44.13 21.61
CA THR A 186 11.86 -43.83 23.05
C THR A 186 11.61 -45.03 23.97
N MET A 187 11.11 -46.16 23.46
CA MET A 187 11.05 -47.43 24.22
C MET A 187 12.44 -48.06 24.41
N GLU A 188 13.36 -47.89 23.46
CA GLU A 188 14.73 -48.44 23.57
C GLU A 188 15.61 -47.69 24.59
N VAL A 189 15.22 -46.47 24.98
CA VAL A 189 16.04 -45.57 25.85
C VAL A 189 15.55 -45.57 27.31
N GLY A 190 14.53 -46.35 27.67
CA GLY A 190 14.10 -46.52 29.07
C GLY A 190 13.49 -45.27 29.75
N MET A 191 12.94 -44.31 28.99
CA MET A 191 12.30 -43.12 29.59
C MET A 191 10.86 -43.38 30.07
N PRO A 192 10.44 -42.86 31.25
CA PRO A 192 9.08 -42.97 31.77
C PRO A 192 8.02 -42.38 30.81
N THR A 193 6.86 -43.03 30.70
CA THR A 193 5.77 -42.67 29.77
C THR A 193 5.27 -41.23 29.93
N ALA A 194 5.20 -40.70 31.14
CA ALA A 194 4.81 -39.31 31.40
C ALA A 194 5.80 -38.29 30.79
N SER A 195 7.11 -38.50 30.97
CA SER A 195 8.16 -37.60 30.44
C SER A 195 8.21 -37.57 28.90
N ARG A 196 7.79 -38.66 28.26
CA ARG A 196 7.74 -38.84 26.80
C ARG A 196 6.64 -38.03 26.12
N ASN A 197 5.45 -38.03 26.73
CA ASN A 197 4.32 -37.24 26.23
C ASN A 197 4.61 -35.74 26.35
N HIS A 198 5.23 -35.31 27.46
CA HIS A 198 5.64 -33.93 27.65
C HIS A 198 6.69 -33.48 26.63
N TYR A 199 7.70 -34.30 26.32
CA TYR A 199 8.71 -33.96 25.32
C TYR A 199 8.11 -33.78 23.91
N THR A 200 7.23 -34.70 23.48
CA THR A 200 6.56 -34.63 22.18
C THR A 200 5.67 -33.38 22.08
N GLN A 201 4.94 -33.06 23.15
CA GLN A 201 4.13 -31.85 23.24
C GLN A 201 4.96 -30.56 23.15
N SER A 202 6.10 -30.49 23.83
CA SER A 202 7.01 -29.32 23.77
C SER A 202 7.56 -29.09 22.36
N VAL A 203 7.90 -30.17 21.62
CA VAL A 203 8.39 -30.06 20.23
C VAL A 203 7.29 -29.56 19.28
N VAL A 204 6.08 -30.12 19.39
CA VAL A 204 4.94 -29.67 18.56
C VAL A 204 4.61 -28.21 18.84
N LEU A 205 4.55 -27.83 20.12
CA LEU A 205 4.30 -26.45 20.53
C LEU A 205 5.35 -25.48 19.98
N LEU A 206 6.64 -25.87 20.00
CA LEU A 206 7.74 -25.08 19.44
C LEU A 206 7.58 -24.87 17.93
N CYS A 207 7.33 -25.95 17.17
CA CYS A 207 7.17 -25.86 15.72
C CYS A 207 5.95 -25.02 15.32
N VAL A 208 4.81 -25.22 15.99
CA VAL A 208 3.58 -24.44 15.74
C VAL A 208 3.82 -22.97 16.08
N SER A 209 4.47 -22.67 17.20
CA SER A 209 4.78 -21.30 17.62
C SER A 209 5.70 -20.59 16.63
N LEU A 210 6.74 -21.27 16.11
CA LEU A 210 7.64 -20.74 15.09
C LEU A 210 6.89 -20.38 13.80
N VAL A 211 6.02 -21.27 13.32
CA VAL A 211 5.27 -21.05 12.07
C VAL A 211 4.26 -19.90 12.24
N LEU A 212 3.46 -19.93 13.30
CA LEU A 212 2.42 -18.93 13.56
C LEU A 212 3.02 -17.55 13.79
N CYS A 213 4.05 -17.42 14.65
CA CYS A 213 4.66 -16.12 14.93
C CYS A 213 5.34 -15.54 13.69
N SER A 214 6.04 -16.35 12.90
CA SER A 214 6.69 -15.88 11.67
C SER A 214 5.68 -15.42 10.62
N TRP A 215 4.56 -16.14 10.48
CA TRP A 215 3.48 -15.78 9.57
C TRP A 215 2.78 -14.49 10.02
N LEU A 216 2.46 -14.39 11.31
CA LEU A 216 1.82 -13.21 11.90
C LEU A 216 2.73 -11.98 11.77
N CYS A 217 4.03 -12.14 12.03
CA CYS A 217 5.04 -11.09 11.83
C CYS A 217 5.04 -10.55 10.40
N TYR A 218 5.04 -11.43 9.39
CA TYR A 218 4.98 -11.02 7.99
C TYR A 218 3.66 -10.29 7.64
N MET A 219 2.52 -10.75 8.18
CA MET A 219 1.23 -10.10 7.95
C MET A 219 1.19 -8.70 8.57
N MET A 220 1.69 -8.56 9.80
CA MET A 220 1.78 -7.27 10.50
C MET A 220 2.74 -6.31 9.78
N ALA A 221 3.89 -6.78 9.33
CA ALA A 221 4.82 -5.99 8.53
C ALA A 221 4.18 -5.44 7.23
N ARG A 222 3.44 -6.29 6.51
CA ARG A 222 2.71 -5.87 5.30
C ARG A 222 1.64 -4.83 5.60
N PHE A 223 0.90 -5.01 6.70
CA PHE A 223 -0.11 -4.07 7.12
C PHE A 223 0.49 -2.70 7.41
N ALA A 224 1.55 -2.64 8.23
CA ALA A 224 2.25 -1.40 8.56
C ALA A 224 2.71 -0.64 7.30
N CYS A 225 3.32 -1.34 6.33
CA CYS A 225 3.76 -0.71 5.08
C CYS A 225 2.61 -0.23 4.18
N LYS A 226 1.46 -0.93 4.15
CA LYS A 226 0.30 -0.51 3.32
C LYS A 226 -0.37 0.75 3.86
N VAL A 227 -0.38 0.92 5.18
CA VAL A 227 -0.99 2.07 5.87
C VAL A 227 -0.04 3.28 5.89
N GLY A 228 1.22 3.11 5.46
CA GLY A 228 2.22 4.19 5.43
C GLY A 228 2.91 4.42 6.76
N MET A 229 2.88 3.43 7.68
CA MET A 229 3.53 3.48 8.99
C MET A 229 4.97 2.96 8.93
N ASP A 230 5.73 3.34 7.91
CA ASP A 230 7.00 2.72 7.56
C ASP A 230 8.07 2.86 8.65
N ARG A 231 8.12 3.99 9.36
CA ARG A 231 9.13 4.26 10.39
C ARG A 231 8.75 3.63 11.73
N PHE A 232 7.69 4.14 12.36
CA PHE A 232 7.31 3.72 13.71
C PHE A 232 6.71 2.30 13.75
N GLY A 233 5.84 1.95 12.80
CA GLY A 233 5.11 0.68 12.81
C GLY A 233 5.83 -0.50 12.14
N TYR A 234 6.99 -0.26 11.51
CA TYR A 234 7.74 -1.27 10.78
C TYR A 234 9.25 -1.19 11.05
N ALA A 235 9.90 -0.05 10.79
CA ALA A 235 11.35 0.06 10.93
C ALA A 235 11.85 -0.10 12.37
N VAL A 236 11.21 0.58 13.35
CA VAL A 236 11.63 0.51 14.75
C VAL A 236 11.47 -0.92 15.32
N PRO A 237 10.29 -1.59 15.22
CA PRO A 237 10.14 -2.96 15.73
C PRO A 237 11.14 -3.94 15.13
N VAL A 238 11.36 -3.90 13.81
CA VAL A 238 12.28 -4.80 13.10
C VAL A 238 13.74 -4.54 13.49
N ALA A 239 14.12 -3.28 13.72
CA ALA A 239 15.47 -2.96 14.23
C ALA A 239 15.67 -3.43 15.67
N SER A 240 14.64 -3.35 16.52
CA SER A 240 14.76 -3.74 17.95
C SER A 240 14.76 -5.25 18.22
N VAL A 241 14.45 -6.10 17.23
CA VAL A 241 14.30 -7.56 17.44
C VAL A 241 15.54 -8.20 18.06
N ILE A 242 16.72 -7.94 17.50
CA ILE A 242 17.97 -8.58 17.93
C ILE A 242 18.42 -8.11 19.31
N PRO A 243 18.48 -6.80 19.61
CA PRO A 243 18.73 -6.34 20.97
C PRO A 243 17.77 -6.94 22.00
N THR A 244 16.46 -6.97 21.69
CA THR A 244 15.46 -7.55 22.58
C THR A 244 15.65 -9.06 22.74
N ALA A 245 15.94 -9.80 21.67
CA ALA A 245 16.19 -11.24 21.71
C ALA A 245 17.41 -11.58 22.58
N ILE A 246 18.52 -10.83 22.46
CA ILE A 246 19.72 -11.02 23.28
C ILE A 246 19.41 -10.80 24.77
N VAL A 247 18.73 -9.70 25.10
CA VAL A 247 18.33 -9.40 26.49
C VAL A 247 17.44 -10.50 27.08
N VAL A 248 16.48 -10.99 26.30
CA VAL A 248 15.57 -12.07 26.73
C VAL A 248 16.33 -13.39 26.91
N ILE A 249 17.19 -13.77 25.97
CA ILE A 249 18.00 -15.00 26.07
C ILE A 249 18.89 -14.97 27.32
N ILE A 250 19.56 -13.84 27.59
CA ILE A 250 20.40 -13.67 28.79
C ILE A 250 19.56 -13.83 30.07
N GLY A 251 18.42 -13.13 30.16
CA GLY A 251 17.53 -13.22 31.32
C GLY A 251 16.98 -14.63 31.54
N LEU A 252 16.64 -15.36 30.48
CA LEU A 252 16.19 -16.75 30.55
C LEU A 252 17.32 -17.70 30.98
N CYS A 253 18.55 -17.49 30.49
CA CYS A 253 19.72 -18.24 30.91
C CYS A 253 20.09 -18.00 32.38
N GLU A 254 20.03 -16.75 32.84
CA GLU A 254 20.36 -16.38 34.23
C GLU A 254 19.33 -16.92 35.23
N THR A 255 18.04 -16.85 34.88
CA THR A 255 16.97 -17.45 35.68
C THR A 255 17.09 -18.97 35.77
N LYS A 256 17.49 -19.65 34.69
CA LYS A 256 17.77 -21.09 34.72
C LYS A 256 19.03 -21.43 35.52
N ARG A 257 20.07 -20.61 35.43
CA ARG A 257 21.30 -20.78 36.24
C ARG A 257 21.02 -20.67 37.74
N ASN A 258 20.12 -19.75 38.13
CA ASN A 258 19.70 -19.56 39.53
C ASN A 258 18.68 -20.60 40.00
N ARG A 259 17.86 -21.14 39.08
CA ARG A 259 16.84 -22.17 39.36
C ARG A 259 16.91 -23.27 38.31
N SER A 260 17.57 -24.38 38.63
CA SER A 260 17.81 -25.47 37.68
C SER A 260 16.52 -26.06 37.06
N CYS A 261 15.39 -26.03 37.78
CA CYS A 261 14.10 -26.54 37.30
C CYS A 261 13.22 -25.47 36.61
N ALA A 262 13.71 -24.24 36.42
CA ALA A 262 12.94 -23.20 35.73
C ALA A 262 12.68 -23.58 34.27
N PHE A 263 11.45 -23.31 33.79
CA PHE A 263 10.98 -23.58 32.43
C PHE A 263 10.86 -25.05 32.02
N ALA A 264 11.07 -26.02 32.92
CA ALA A 264 10.96 -27.46 32.63
C ALA A 264 9.59 -27.88 32.03
N TYR A 265 8.51 -27.15 32.34
CA TYR A 265 7.16 -27.37 31.79
C TYR A 265 6.95 -26.76 30.39
N TRP A 266 7.81 -25.82 29.97
CA TRP A 266 7.69 -25.11 28.69
C TRP A 266 8.74 -25.59 27.67
N LEU A 267 10.02 -25.58 28.06
CA LEU A 267 11.15 -26.08 27.29
C LEU A 267 11.89 -27.10 28.16
N ASN A 268 11.88 -28.37 27.72
CA ASN A 268 12.60 -29.45 28.39
C ASN A 268 14.11 -29.12 28.44
N ASP A 269 14.82 -29.64 29.45
CA ASP A 269 16.25 -29.36 29.67
C ASP A 269 17.13 -29.66 28.47
N LYS A 270 16.76 -30.67 27.68
CA LYS A 270 17.45 -31.02 26.42
C LYS A 270 17.18 -30.06 25.26
N LEU A 271 16.09 -29.28 25.31
CA LEU A 271 15.71 -28.30 24.28
C LEU A 271 16.11 -26.87 24.65
N PHE A 272 16.56 -26.66 25.89
CA PHE A 272 16.95 -25.35 26.37
C PHE A 272 18.27 -24.90 25.74
N TRP A 273 18.40 -23.58 25.61
CA TRP A 273 19.55 -22.90 25.01
C TRP A 273 20.88 -23.27 25.67
N ASN A 274 21.94 -23.34 24.87
CA ASN A 274 23.29 -23.40 25.41
C ASN A 274 23.65 -22.01 25.98
N CYS A 275 23.88 -21.95 27.30
CA CYS A 275 24.09 -20.74 28.09
C CYS A 275 25.53 -20.62 28.64
N ASP A 276 26.52 -21.22 27.97
CA ASP A 276 27.92 -21.24 28.41
C ASP A 276 28.67 -19.91 28.13
N PHE A 277 28.20 -18.81 28.72
CA PHE A 277 28.87 -17.50 28.66
C PHE A 277 29.46 -17.10 30.02
N LYS A 278 30.79 -16.90 30.08
CA LYS A 278 31.51 -16.39 31.26
C LYS A 278 31.50 -14.85 31.29
N GLY A 279 30.44 -14.27 31.86
CA GLY A 279 30.34 -12.82 32.12
C GLY A 279 30.04 -11.95 30.88
N ILE A 280 29.12 -10.99 31.03
CA ILE A 280 28.52 -10.22 29.92
C ILE A 280 29.54 -9.33 29.19
N PHE A 281 30.45 -8.68 29.93
CA PHE A 281 31.37 -7.68 29.36
C PHE A 281 32.80 -8.21 29.20
N SER A 282 33.31 -9.01 30.15
CA SER A 282 34.69 -9.48 30.16
C SER A 282 34.97 -10.55 29.09
N GLY A 283 34.06 -11.54 28.92
CA GLY A 283 34.23 -12.61 27.94
C GLY A 283 33.78 -12.25 26.51
N LEU A 284 32.92 -11.24 26.35
CA LEU A 284 32.26 -10.92 25.08
C LEU A 284 32.99 -9.83 24.26
N VAL A 285 33.68 -8.90 24.94
CA VAL A 285 34.39 -7.79 24.29
C VAL A 285 35.91 -8.03 24.20
N ILE A 286 36.51 -8.71 25.19
CA ILE A 286 37.97 -8.68 25.38
C ILE A 286 38.66 -10.00 24.99
N GLU A 287 38.07 -11.18 25.23
CA GLU A 287 38.89 -12.41 25.19
C GLU A 287 39.04 -13.10 23.82
N ARG A 288 38.07 -13.12 22.88
CA ARG A 288 38.22 -13.97 21.65
C ARG A 288 37.57 -13.55 20.31
N ALA A 289 37.12 -12.29 20.10
CA ALA A 289 36.56 -11.90 18.78
C ALA A 289 36.52 -10.38 18.47
N GLY A 290 37.52 -9.59 18.89
CA GLY A 290 37.46 -8.12 18.85
C GLY A 290 37.12 -7.49 17.48
N TRP A 291 37.71 -7.97 16.38
CA TRP A 291 37.44 -7.43 15.03
C TRP A 291 36.10 -7.88 14.44
N GLY A 292 35.65 -9.10 14.76
CA GLY A 292 34.36 -9.62 14.31
C GLY A 292 33.18 -8.77 14.81
N TRP A 293 33.33 -8.16 15.99
CA TRP A 293 32.31 -7.27 16.57
C TRP A 293 32.12 -5.98 15.78
N ILE A 294 33.20 -5.37 15.28
CA ILE A 294 33.13 -4.15 14.45
C ILE A 294 32.37 -4.44 13.16
N PHE A 295 32.69 -5.55 12.49
CA PHE A 295 32.00 -5.92 11.25
C PHE A 295 30.53 -6.28 11.48
N TRP A 296 30.24 -6.97 12.58
CA TRP A 296 28.88 -7.28 12.99
C TRP A 296 28.05 -6.02 13.21
N PHE A 297 28.58 -5.09 14.01
CA PHE A 297 27.88 -3.84 14.35
C PHE A 297 27.69 -2.94 13.13
N THR A 298 28.69 -2.85 12.26
CA THR A 298 28.57 -2.11 10.98
C THR A 298 27.55 -2.72 10.02
N SER A 299 27.48 -4.06 9.93
CA SER A 299 26.43 -4.75 9.16
C SER A 299 25.03 -4.47 9.72
N TYR A 300 24.87 -4.48 11.04
CA TYR A 300 23.61 -4.15 11.69
C TYR A 300 23.20 -2.69 11.43
N LEU A 301 24.12 -1.74 11.63
CA LEU A 301 23.88 -0.31 11.34
C LEU A 301 23.51 -0.05 9.88
N TRP A 302 24.12 -0.79 8.94
CA TRP A 302 23.77 -0.71 7.53
C TRP A 302 22.33 -1.15 7.27
N THR A 303 21.93 -2.31 7.79
CA THR A 303 20.56 -2.82 7.64
C THR A 303 19.52 -1.87 8.25
N VAL A 304 19.82 -1.31 9.43
CA VAL A 304 18.97 -0.31 10.09
C VAL A 304 18.90 0.97 9.24
N SER A 305 20.03 1.49 8.75
CA SER A 305 20.06 2.68 7.89
C SER A 305 19.24 2.48 6.61
N HIS A 306 19.38 1.32 5.95
CA HIS A 306 18.57 0.94 4.79
C HIS A 306 17.07 0.96 5.12
N LEU A 307 16.68 0.43 6.28
CA LEU A 307 15.28 0.35 6.71
C LEU A 307 14.64 1.73 6.95
N PHE A 308 15.38 2.67 7.56
CA PHE A 308 14.88 4.02 7.87
C PHE A 308 14.92 5.00 6.67
N THR A 309 15.73 4.72 5.66
CA THR A 309 15.87 5.57 4.46
C THR A 309 14.81 5.31 3.40
N GLN A 310 14.11 4.16 3.44
CA GLN A 310 13.04 3.87 2.48
C GLN A 310 11.76 4.66 2.80
N LYS A 311 11.20 5.31 1.78
CA LYS A 311 9.84 5.88 1.80
C LYS A 311 8.97 5.07 0.84
N SER A 312 7.81 4.60 1.28
CA SER A 312 6.81 4.07 0.34
C SER A 312 5.90 5.17 -0.17
N GLY A 313 5.52 5.06 -1.45
CA GLY A 313 4.38 5.80 -1.99
C GLY A 313 3.09 5.30 -1.33
N ARG A 314 2.18 6.22 -1.04
CA ARG A 314 0.87 5.89 -0.45
C ARG A 314 0.12 4.92 -1.37
N LEU A 315 -0.52 3.88 -0.80
CA LEU A 315 -1.36 2.89 -1.50
C LEU A 315 -0.63 2.01 -2.55
N ASN A 316 0.68 1.79 -2.37
CA ASN A 316 1.46 0.92 -3.24
C ASN A 316 1.05 -0.57 -3.13
N ARG A 317 1.02 -1.30 -4.25
CA ARG A 317 0.74 -2.74 -4.28
C ARG A 317 1.82 -3.49 -3.50
N THR A 318 1.50 -4.63 -2.87
CA THR A 318 2.49 -5.37 -2.05
C THR A 318 3.73 -5.80 -2.80
N ASP A 319 3.58 -6.04 -4.10
CA ASP A 319 4.65 -6.52 -4.98
C ASP A 319 5.62 -5.38 -5.34
N THR A 320 5.19 -4.12 -5.11
CA THR A 320 6.03 -2.92 -5.19
C THR A 320 6.67 -2.55 -3.84
N LEU A 321 6.21 -3.14 -2.73
CA LEU A 321 6.73 -2.87 -1.37
C LEU A 321 7.89 -3.80 -1.00
N PHE A 322 7.83 -5.06 -1.45
CA PHE A 322 8.86 -6.09 -1.22
C PHE A 322 9.40 -6.59 -2.55
N VAL A 323 10.65 -7.04 -2.57
CA VAL A 323 11.24 -7.65 -3.77
C VAL A 323 10.73 -9.09 -3.89
N MET A 324 11.01 -9.93 -2.89
CA MET A 324 10.59 -11.32 -2.81
C MET A 324 9.10 -11.47 -2.43
N PRO A 325 8.43 -12.54 -2.91
CA PRO A 325 7.00 -12.73 -2.72
C PRO A 325 6.60 -13.01 -1.26
N MET A 326 7.46 -13.64 -0.47
CA MET A 326 7.25 -14.03 0.93
C MET A 326 8.54 -13.85 1.78
N TYR A 327 8.42 -14.09 3.08
CA TYR A 327 9.50 -14.00 4.07
C TYR A 327 10.33 -15.28 4.17
N LEU A 328 11.53 -15.19 4.75
CA LEU A 328 12.32 -16.34 5.16
C LEU A 328 11.94 -16.78 6.58
N GLY A 329 11.57 -18.05 6.75
CA GLY A 329 11.01 -18.52 8.03
C GLY A 329 12.01 -18.59 9.19
N CYS A 330 13.31 -18.75 8.91
CA CYS A 330 14.34 -18.89 9.94
C CYS A 330 14.99 -17.55 10.32
N LEU A 331 14.94 -16.56 9.44
CA LEU A 331 15.50 -15.21 9.68
C LEU A 331 14.45 -14.18 9.25
N VAL A 332 13.35 -14.14 10.00
CA VAL A 332 12.17 -13.33 9.62
C VAL A 332 12.49 -11.85 9.67
N ASP A 333 13.20 -11.39 10.70
CA ASP A 333 13.64 -10.02 10.91
C ASP A 333 14.60 -9.55 9.79
N GLN A 334 15.65 -10.31 9.50
CA GLN A 334 16.60 -10.01 8.42
C GLN A 334 15.91 -10.05 7.06
N SER A 335 15.02 -11.04 6.86
CA SER A 335 14.22 -11.12 5.65
C SER A 335 13.29 -9.93 5.50
N LEU A 336 12.71 -9.37 6.55
CA LEU A 336 11.86 -8.18 6.44
C LEU A 336 12.73 -6.94 6.14
N GLY A 337 13.84 -6.77 6.87
CA GLY A 337 14.77 -5.65 6.68
C GLY A 337 15.34 -5.57 5.26
N LEU A 338 15.95 -6.66 4.78
CA LEU A 338 16.67 -6.69 3.50
C LEU A 338 15.77 -6.87 2.28
N ASN A 339 14.57 -7.44 2.44
CA ASN A 339 13.59 -7.59 1.36
C ASN A 339 12.79 -6.31 1.07
N ARG A 340 12.95 -5.27 1.90
CA ARG A 340 12.28 -3.98 1.70
C ARG A 340 12.81 -3.31 0.44
N ARG A 341 11.97 -3.16 -0.58
CA ARG A 341 12.37 -2.68 -1.91
C ARG A 341 12.97 -1.27 -1.83
N ARG A 342 14.17 -1.08 -2.38
CA ARG A 342 14.77 0.23 -2.57
C ARG A 342 14.07 0.96 -3.72
N GLN A 343 13.51 2.14 -3.45
CA GLN A 343 12.99 2.97 -4.54
C GLN A 343 14.16 3.69 -5.22
N ASN A 344 14.41 3.33 -6.48
CA ASN A 344 15.24 4.17 -7.34
C ASN A 344 14.44 5.44 -7.61
N VAL A 345 14.98 6.61 -7.24
CA VAL A 345 14.55 7.89 -7.80
C VAL A 345 14.88 7.83 -9.28
N THR A 346 14.02 7.18 -10.06
CA THR A 346 14.13 7.15 -11.50
C THR A 346 13.84 8.57 -11.94
N LYS A 347 14.90 9.30 -12.31
CA LYS A 347 14.82 10.29 -13.38
C LYS A 347 14.27 9.52 -14.59
N VAL A 348 12.94 9.43 -14.69
CA VAL A 348 12.28 8.93 -15.89
C VAL A 348 12.71 9.90 -16.98
N LYS A 349 13.61 9.45 -17.86
CA LYS A 349 13.80 10.10 -19.14
C LYS A 349 12.43 10.14 -19.82
N PRO A 350 12.02 11.25 -20.43
CA PRO A 350 10.79 11.32 -21.19
C PRO A 350 10.97 10.46 -22.45
N GLN A 351 10.78 9.15 -22.31
CA GLN A 351 10.51 8.30 -23.46
C GLN A 351 9.01 8.34 -23.67
N CYS A 352 8.65 9.03 -24.74
CA CYS A 352 7.35 8.96 -25.37
C CYS A 352 6.99 7.47 -25.53
N ARG A 353 6.02 6.99 -24.75
CA ARG A 353 5.45 5.66 -24.97
C ARG A 353 4.77 5.72 -26.33
N THR A 354 5.26 4.94 -27.28
CA THR A 354 4.65 4.89 -28.61
C THR A 354 3.33 4.14 -28.46
N ILE A 355 2.33 4.46 -29.29
CA ILE A 355 0.97 3.87 -29.27
C ILE A 355 1.00 2.32 -29.20
N LYS A 356 2.04 1.68 -29.74
CA LYS A 356 2.28 0.23 -29.62
C LYS A 356 2.39 -0.31 -28.19
N ASP A 357 2.92 0.46 -27.23
CA ASP A 357 3.15 -0.01 -25.85
C ASP A 357 1.90 0.12 -24.95
N LEU A 358 0.87 0.86 -25.39
CA LEU A 358 -0.41 0.99 -24.68
C LEU A 358 -1.43 -0.08 -25.11
N VAL A 359 -1.17 -0.74 -26.23
CA VAL A 359 -2.02 -1.80 -26.80
C VAL A 359 -1.72 -3.16 -26.14
N ASP A 360 -0.49 -3.38 -25.65
CA ASP A 360 -0.05 -4.66 -25.07
C ASP A 360 -0.53 -4.91 -23.62
N ASP A 361 -1.03 -3.89 -22.90
CA ASP A 361 -1.37 -4.03 -21.47
C ASP A 361 -2.88 -4.26 -21.19
N ASP A 362 -3.78 -4.13 -22.18
CA ASP A 362 -5.24 -4.16 -21.91
C ASP A 362 -6.18 -4.67 -23.06
N LEU A 363 -5.73 -5.42 -24.08
CA LEU A 363 -6.63 -6.00 -25.09
C LEU A 363 -6.76 -7.54 -25.00
N ASP A 364 -8.00 -8.02 -24.98
CA ASP A 364 -8.37 -9.40 -25.33
C ASP A 364 -8.21 -9.57 -26.86
N ASP A 365 -7.60 -10.68 -27.28
CA ASP A 365 -6.96 -10.93 -28.59
C ASP A 365 -7.88 -11.11 -29.82
N ASP A 366 -9.16 -10.70 -29.80
CA ASP A 366 -10.11 -11.09 -30.86
C ASP A 366 -10.31 -10.10 -32.04
N ASP A 367 -9.69 -8.92 -32.07
CA ASP A 367 -9.93 -7.95 -33.17
C ASP A 367 -8.65 -7.25 -33.67
N LEU A 368 -7.74 -7.99 -34.34
CA LEU A 368 -6.54 -7.41 -34.99
C LEU A 368 -6.26 -8.05 -36.36
N SER A 369 -7.18 -7.85 -37.30
CA SER A 369 -6.87 -7.93 -38.74
C SER A 369 -7.51 -6.74 -39.45
N ASP A 370 -6.83 -5.59 -39.41
CA ASP A 370 -6.75 -4.64 -40.51
C ASP A 370 -5.98 -3.38 -40.05
N ILE A 371 -5.42 -2.65 -41.01
CA ILE A 371 -4.63 -1.40 -40.87
C ILE A 371 -3.12 -1.64 -40.71
N SER A 372 -2.52 -2.09 -41.80
CA SER A 372 -1.09 -1.95 -42.08
C SER A 372 -0.85 -1.08 -43.31
N THR A 373 -1.29 0.18 -43.33
CA THR A 373 -0.81 1.15 -44.33
C THR A 373 -1.13 2.59 -43.95
N ALA A 374 -0.11 3.35 -43.54
CA ALA A 374 0.02 4.80 -43.78
C ALA A 374 1.29 5.31 -43.08
N GLY A 375 2.41 5.27 -43.80
CA GLY A 375 3.62 6.01 -43.42
C GLY A 375 3.57 7.44 -43.96
N SER A 376 4.18 8.35 -43.19
CA SER A 376 4.54 9.73 -43.54
C SER A 376 3.48 10.83 -43.31
N MET A 377 3.47 11.40 -42.10
CA MET A 377 3.25 12.84 -41.82
C MET A 377 3.34 13.10 -40.30
N SER A 378 4.49 13.50 -39.72
CA SER A 378 4.51 13.82 -38.27
C SER A 378 5.68 14.66 -37.71
N SER A 379 6.13 15.73 -38.36
CA SER A 379 6.99 16.73 -37.67
C SER A 379 6.18 17.86 -37.03
N LEU A 380 4.97 18.16 -37.52
CA LEU A 380 4.10 19.22 -36.98
C LEU A 380 3.09 18.73 -35.92
N SER A 381 2.84 17.42 -35.79
CA SER A 381 1.92 16.84 -34.80
C SER A 381 2.55 16.63 -33.41
N MET A 382 3.88 16.61 -33.32
CA MET A 382 4.61 16.28 -32.09
C MET A 382 4.61 17.40 -31.03
N TYR A 383 4.34 18.65 -31.43
CA TYR A 383 4.15 19.74 -30.47
C TYR A 383 2.74 19.76 -29.85
N ASN A 384 1.71 19.26 -30.56
CA ASN A 384 0.34 19.21 -30.05
C ASN A 384 0.09 18.01 -29.12
N CYS A 385 0.77 16.87 -29.31
CA CYS A 385 0.56 15.70 -28.46
C CYS A 385 1.05 15.89 -27.01
N ASN A 386 2.05 16.75 -26.77
CA ASN A 386 2.53 17.03 -25.41
C ASN A 386 1.49 17.79 -24.57
N ALA A 387 0.74 18.73 -25.17
CA ALA A 387 -0.31 19.48 -24.46
C ALA A 387 -1.50 18.59 -24.09
N ASP A 388 -1.86 17.64 -24.97
CA ASP A 388 -3.00 16.75 -24.74
C ASP A 388 -2.72 15.72 -23.62
N THR A 389 -1.45 15.47 -23.28
CA THR A 389 -1.07 14.59 -22.16
C THR A 389 -1.22 15.24 -20.78
N ILE A 390 -1.35 16.57 -20.74
CA ILE A 390 -1.44 17.32 -19.49
C ILE A 390 -2.83 17.12 -18.89
N THR A 391 -2.85 16.84 -17.58
CA THR A 391 -4.11 16.68 -16.85
C THR A 391 -4.86 18.01 -16.79
N LYS A 392 -6.13 18.02 -17.20
CA LYS A 392 -7.00 19.20 -17.12
C LYS A 392 -8.00 19.04 -15.98
N ILE A 393 -8.08 20.03 -15.11
CA ILE A 393 -9.02 20.05 -13.99
C ILE A 393 -9.98 21.22 -14.16
N HIS A 394 -11.25 20.90 -14.35
CA HIS A 394 -12.35 21.87 -14.36
C HIS A 394 -13.01 21.88 -12.99
N ILE A 395 -12.82 22.95 -12.22
CA ILE A 395 -13.54 23.14 -10.96
C ILE A 395 -14.94 23.66 -11.28
N CYS A 396 -15.97 22.94 -10.85
CA CYS A 396 -17.37 23.25 -11.11
C CYS A 396 -18.10 23.40 -9.78
N ALA A 397 -18.34 24.64 -9.35
CA ALA A 397 -19.08 24.95 -8.13
C ALA A 397 -20.50 25.41 -8.44
N THR A 398 -21.48 24.97 -7.65
CA THR A 398 -22.86 25.47 -7.74
C THR A 398 -23.20 26.33 -6.53
N MET A 399 -23.80 27.50 -6.78
CA MET A 399 -24.19 28.49 -5.77
C MET A 399 -25.65 28.90 -5.96
N TRP A 400 -26.32 29.24 -4.87
CA TRP A 400 -27.66 29.84 -4.83
C TRP A 400 -27.77 30.90 -3.74
N HIS A 401 -27.97 30.49 -2.47
CA HIS A 401 -28.23 31.37 -1.33
C HIS A 401 -27.15 31.23 -0.24
N GLU A 402 -25.89 31.16 -0.64
CA GLU A 402 -24.76 31.04 0.28
C GLU A 402 -24.55 32.32 1.09
N THR A 403 -24.06 32.15 2.30
CA THR A 403 -23.62 33.26 3.16
C THR A 403 -22.28 33.83 2.69
N PRO A 404 -21.95 35.09 3.04
CA PRO A 404 -20.64 35.66 2.75
C PRO A 404 -19.50 34.77 3.25
N THR A 405 -19.63 34.18 4.44
CA THR A 405 -18.64 33.27 5.03
C THR A 405 -18.40 32.01 4.20
N GLU A 406 -19.45 31.40 3.67
CA GLU A 406 -19.38 30.22 2.80
C GLU A 406 -18.70 30.58 1.47
N MET A 407 -19.14 31.67 0.83
CA MET A 407 -18.54 32.19 -0.40
C MET A 407 -17.05 32.51 -0.23
N THR A 408 -16.67 33.19 0.85
CA THR A 408 -15.25 33.50 1.13
C THR A 408 -14.43 32.22 1.28
N GLN A 409 -15.01 31.19 1.89
CA GLN A 409 -14.32 29.93 2.15
C GLN A 409 -14.02 29.13 0.88
N VAL A 410 -15.00 28.98 -0.01
CA VAL A 410 -14.79 28.28 -1.29
C VAL A 410 -13.86 29.08 -2.20
N LEU A 411 -14.00 30.42 -2.24
CA LEU A 411 -13.10 31.30 -2.98
C LEU A 411 -11.66 31.23 -2.46
N LYS A 412 -11.45 31.19 -1.14
CA LYS A 412 -10.11 30.93 -0.56
C LYS A 412 -9.52 29.61 -1.03
N SER A 413 -10.33 28.57 -1.23
CA SER A 413 -9.84 27.27 -1.72
C SER A 413 -9.48 27.34 -3.21
N ILE A 414 -10.28 28.03 -4.02
CA ILE A 414 -10.01 28.30 -5.44
C ILE A 414 -8.72 29.14 -5.62
N MET A 415 -8.54 30.20 -4.83
CA MET A 415 -7.34 31.04 -4.90
C MET A 415 -6.06 30.27 -4.52
N ARG A 416 -6.14 29.32 -3.59
CA ARG A 416 -5.00 28.43 -3.28
C ARG A 416 -4.69 27.46 -4.42
N MET A 417 -5.71 26.99 -5.15
CA MET A 417 -5.49 26.18 -6.37
C MET A 417 -4.81 26.99 -7.46
N ASP A 418 -5.24 28.24 -7.65
CA ASP A 418 -4.62 29.18 -8.59
C ASP A 418 -3.15 29.46 -8.25
N GLU A 419 -2.84 29.70 -6.98
CA GLU A 419 -1.47 29.87 -6.48
C GLU A 419 -0.59 28.62 -6.72
N ASP A 420 -1.10 27.43 -6.39
CA ASP A 420 -0.38 26.15 -6.60
C ASP A 420 -0.09 25.88 -8.08
N GLN A 421 -1.09 26.06 -8.95
CA GLN A 421 -0.94 25.85 -10.38
C GLN A 421 0.02 26.87 -11.00
N SER A 422 -0.08 28.14 -10.61
CA SER A 422 0.82 29.21 -11.06
C SER A 422 2.27 28.96 -10.64
N ALA A 423 2.50 28.51 -9.40
CA ALA A 423 3.82 28.14 -8.92
C ALA A 423 4.44 27.01 -9.76
N ARG A 424 3.67 25.96 -10.08
CA ARG A 424 4.12 24.86 -10.95
C ARG A 424 4.39 25.33 -12.37
N LYS A 425 3.49 26.13 -12.96
CA LYS A 425 3.64 26.73 -14.30
C LYS A 425 4.93 27.56 -14.39
N ASN A 426 5.20 28.39 -13.38
CA ASN A 426 6.40 29.21 -13.30
C ASN A 426 7.68 28.37 -13.12
N ALA A 427 7.63 27.30 -12.30
CA ALA A 427 8.75 26.38 -12.15
C ALA A 427 9.09 25.67 -13.48
N GLN A 428 8.09 25.24 -14.25
CA GLN A 428 8.33 24.66 -15.57
C GLN A 428 8.90 25.68 -16.56
N LYS A 429 8.28 26.87 -16.63
CA LYS A 429 8.63 27.91 -17.61
C LYS A 429 10.01 28.53 -17.36
N TYR A 430 10.30 28.90 -16.12
CA TYR A 430 11.51 29.67 -15.78
C TYR A 430 12.64 28.80 -15.24
N LEU A 431 12.35 27.75 -14.46
CA LEU A 431 13.37 26.87 -13.87
C LEU A 431 13.64 25.60 -14.69
N LYS A 432 12.90 25.39 -15.80
CA LYS A 432 13.00 24.19 -16.67
C LYS A 432 12.88 22.86 -15.89
N VAL A 433 12.17 22.87 -14.76
CA VAL A 433 11.89 21.67 -13.97
C VAL A 433 10.70 20.96 -14.59
N VAL A 434 10.82 19.68 -14.93
CA VAL A 434 9.70 18.87 -15.42
C VAL A 434 8.90 18.35 -14.22
N ASP A 435 7.77 18.98 -13.94
CA ASP A 435 6.82 18.51 -12.92
C ASP A 435 5.87 17.47 -13.53
N ARG A 436 5.89 16.24 -12.99
CA ARG A 436 5.02 15.14 -13.42
C ARG A 436 3.57 15.34 -13.00
N ASP A 437 3.36 16.12 -11.96
CA ASP A 437 2.06 16.37 -11.35
C ASP A 437 1.45 17.67 -11.85
N TYR A 438 2.01 18.26 -12.91
CA TYR A 438 1.46 19.45 -13.53
C TYR A 438 0.06 19.22 -14.09
N TYR A 439 -0.80 20.21 -13.85
CA TYR A 439 -2.17 20.24 -14.34
C TYR A 439 -2.53 21.64 -14.85
N GLU A 440 -3.46 21.69 -15.78
CA GLU A 440 -4.15 22.91 -16.19
C GLU A 440 -5.44 23.09 -15.39
N LEU A 441 -5.74 24.33 -15.03
CA LEU A 441 -6.85 24.67 -14.15
C LEU A 441 -7.81 25.65 -14.85
N GLU A 442 -9.09 25.33 -14.82
CA GLU A 442 -10.16 26.24 -15.25
C GLU A 442 -11.30 26.17 -14.23
N ILE A 443 -11.84 27.33 -13.83
CA ILE A 443 -12.82 27.40 -12.74
C ILE A 443 -14.14 27.97 -13.24
N HIS A 444 -15.23 27.27 -12.94
CA HIS A 444 -16.61 27.61 -13.26
C HIS A 444 -17.46 27.63 -11.98
N ILE A 445 -18.14 28.75 -11.75
CA ILE A 445 -19.13 28.90 -10.70
C ILE A 445 -20.48 29.15 -11.36
N MET A 446 -21.48 28.33 -11.04
CA MET A 446 -22.84 28.43 -11.54
C MET A 446 -23.73 29.01 -10.44
N PHE A 447 -24.10 30.28 -10.59
CA PHE A 447 -25.11 30.93 -9.76
C PHE A 447 -26.51 30.64 -10.29
N ASP A 448 -27.31 29.94 -9.51
CA ASP A 448 -28.71 29.66 -9.79
C ASP A 448 -29.61 30.83 -9.36
N ASP A 449 -30.67 31.12 -10.12
CA ASP A 449 -31.61 32.23 -9.89
C ASP A 449 -30.93 33.58 -9.57
N ALA A 450 -30.00 34.01 -10.44
CA ALA A 450 -29.06 35.10 -10.18
C ALA A 450 -29.66 36.51 -10.33
N TRP A 451 -30.93 36.63 -10.71
CA TRP A 451 -31.52 37.86 -11.23
C TRP A 451 -32.83 38.19 -10.52
N GLU A 452 -33.06 39.48 -10.28
CA GLU A 452 -34.29 40.04 -9.74
C GLU A 452 -34.73 41.24 -10.61
N TYR A 453 -36.02 41.56 -10.61
CA TYR A 453 -36.54 42.71 -11.34
C TYR A 453 -36.59 43.92 -10.40
N ASP A 454 -35.96 45.03 -10.78
CA ASP A 454 -36.02 46.28 -10.02
C ASP A 454 -37.12 47.17 -10.62
N GLU A 455 -38.18 47.41 -9.84
CA GLU A 455 -39.32 48.23 -10.25
C GLU A 455 -38.94 49.70 -10.51
N ASN A 456 -37.92 50.22 -9.82
CA ASN A 456 -37.50 51.62 -9.97
C ASN A 456 -36.69 51.82 -11.25
N LEU A 457 -35.80 50.87 -11.55
CA LEU A 457 -34.94 50.93 -12.73
C LEU A 457 -35.57 50.32 -13.98
N GLN A 458 -36.76 49.69 -13.84
CA GLN A 458 -37.48 48.99 -14.91
C GLN A 458 -36.56 48.01 -15.68
N CYS A 459 -35.64 47.37 -14.95
CA CYS A 459 -34.67 46.46 -15.55
C CYS A 459 -34.30 45.32 -14.61
N ARG A 460 -33.84 44.24 -15.21
CA ARG A 460 -33.30 43.08 -14.51
C ARG A 460 -31.94 43.44 -13.91
N VAL A 461 -31.80 43.25 -12.60
CA VAL A 461 -30.56 43.49 -11.84
C VAL A 461 -30.08 42.19 -11.18
N PRO A 462 -28.76 42.05 -10.91
CA PRO A 462 -28.25 40.91 -10.15
C PRO A 462 -28.84 40.92 -8.74
N ASN A 463 -29.19 39.74 -8.23
CA ASN A 463 -29.74 39.58 -6.89
C ASN A 463 -28.73 39.96 -5.79
N GLN A 464 -29.19 40.02 -4.53
CA GLN A 464 -28.33 40.35 -3.39
C GLN A 464 -27.10 39.43 -3.24
N TYR A 465 -27.23 38.14 -3.55
CA TYR A 465 -26.16 37.14 -3.37
C TYR A 465 -25.05 37.32 -4.39
N VAL A 466 -25.38 37.68 -5.64
CA VAL A 466 -24.38 38.04 -6.65
C VAL A 466 -23.64 39.32 -6.26
N ARG A 467 -24.35 40.30 -5.70
CA ARG A 467 -23.71 41.54 -5.18
C ARG A 467 -22.77 41.23 -4.01
N GLN A 468 -23.17 40.34 -3.09
CA GLN A 468 -22.31 39.86 -2.00
C GLN A 468 -21.09 39.11 -2.52
N PHE A 469 -21.24 38.24 -3.51
CA PHE A 469 -20.12 37.55 -4.14
C PHE A 469 -19.07 38.53 -4.69
N MET A 470 -19.53 39.61 -5.33
CA MET A 470 -18.64 40.64 -5.89
C MET A 470 -17.84 41.40 -4.83
N THR A 471 -18.33 41.53 -3.59
CA THR A 471 -17.57 42.15 -2.50
C THR A 471 -16.59 41.17 -1.85
N VAL A 472 -17.01 39.91 -1.72
CA VAL A 472 -16.24 38.84 -1.06
C VAL A 472 -15.02 38.39 -1.86
N ILE A 473 -15.04 38.49 -3.19
CA ILE A 473 -13.94 38.01 -4.04
C ILE A 473 -12.60 38.70 -3.72
N ASP A 474 -12.60 40.01 -3.48
CA ASP A 474 -11.41 40.78 -3.12
C ASP A 474 -10.91 40.44 -1.71
N GLU A 475 -11.84 40.18 -0.77
CA GLU A 475 -11.52 39.75 0.59
C GLU A 475 -10.86 38.37 0.59
N ALA A 476 -11.43 37.42 -0.16
CA ALA A 476 -10.89 36.07 -0.29
C ALA A 476 -9.47 36.09 -0.88
N ALA A 477 -9.25 36.89 -1.93
CA ALA A 477 -7.95 37.03 -2.57
C ALA A 477 -6.93 37.68 -1.62
N SER A 478 -7.32 38.74 -0.92
CA SER A 478 -6.46 39.41 0.08
C SER A 478 -6.06 38.47 1.22
N ALA A 479 -6.98 37.62 1.67
CA ALA A 479 -6.74 36.69 2.77
C ALA A 479 -5.81 35.52 2.40
N VAL A 480 -5.78 35.08 1.14
CA VAL A 480 -4.87 34.01 0.68
C VAL A 480 -3.46 34.55 0.47
N HIS A 481 -3.32 35.67 -0.25
CA HIS A 481 -2.02 36.27 -0.54
C HIS A 481 -1.43 37.10 0.62
N LYS A 482 -2.18 37.27 1.72
CA LYS A 482 -1.79 38.04 2.92
C LYS A 482 -1.41 39.50 2.63
N VAL A 483 -1.92 40.05 1.54
CA VAL A 483 -1.73 41.43 1.11
C VAL A 483 -3.09 42.00 0.71
N LYS A 484 -3.35 43.27 1.03
CA LYS A 484 -4.59 43.93 0.58
C LYS A 484 -4.55 44.04 -0.94
N MET A 485 -5.33 43.20 -1.61
CA MET A 485 -5.36 43.07 -3.05
C MET A 485 -6.76 43.37 -3.57
N LYS A 486 -6.82 44.10 -4.68
CA LYS A 486 -8.07 44.36 -5.40
C LYS A 486 -7.94 43.76 -6.79
N LEU A 487 -8.83 42.84 -7.13
CA LEU A 487 -8.80 42.22 -8.44
C LEU A 487 -9.24 43.23 -9.51
N LYS A 488 -8.78 43.01 -10.74
CA LYS A 488 -9.27 43.78 -11.88
C LYS A 488 -10.79 43.56 -12.00
N PRO A 489 -11.56 44.59 -12.40
CA PRO A 489 -12.99 44.45 -12.62
C PRO A 489 -13.30 43.29 -13.58
N ALA A 490 -14.37 42.55 -13.29
CA ALA A 490 -14.80 41.43 -14.11
C ALA A 490 -15.20 41.91 -15.52
N LEU A 491 -14.83 41.14 -16.53
CA LEU A 491 -15.42 41.28 -17.86
C LEU A 491 -16.86 40.77 -17.82
N LYS A 492 -17.80 41.58 -18.30
CA LYS A 492 -19.23 41.29 -18.29
C LYS A 492 -19.68 40.90 -19.68
N PHE A 493 -20.36 39.77 -19.80
CA PHE A 493 -20.94 39.29 -21.05
C PHE A 493 -22.42 39.00 -20.85
N ASP A 494 -23.24 39.49 -21.77
CA ASP A 494 -24.60 39.01 -21.91
C ASP A 494 -24.60 37.71 -22.71
N VAL A 495 -25.36 36.72 -22.25
CA VAL A 495 -25.33 35.35 -22.79
C VAL A 495 -26.74 34.76 -22.78
N PRO A 496 -27.07 33.82 -23.67
CA PRO A 496 -28.45 33.37 -23.87
C PRO A 496 -29.16 32.85 -22.61
N TYR A 497 -28.43 32.25 -21.66
CA TYR A 497 -28.99 31.70 -20.42
C TYR A 497 -29.06 32.71 -19.26
N GLY A 498 -28.60 33.96 -19.44
CA GLY A 498 -28.52 34.93 -18.35
C GLY A 498 -27.37 35.91 -18.52
N GLY A 499 -26.33 35.81 -17.70
CA GLY A 499 -25.12 36.63 -17.80
C GLY A 499 -23.86 35.83 -17.46
N ARG A 500 -22.69 36.38 -17.79
CA ARG A 500 -21.41 35.78 -17.42
C ARG A 500 -20.41 36.85 -17.01
N LEU A 501 -19.76 36.62 -15.87
CA LEU A 501 -18.67 37.44 -15.36
C LEU A 501 -17.37 36.65 -15.45
N VAL A 502 -16.29 37.29 -15.91
CA VAL A 502 -14.98 36.64 -16.05
C VAL A 502 -13.92 37.46 -15.34
N TRP A 503 -13.23 36.81 -14.40
CA TRP A 503 -12.06 37.36 -13.72
C TRP A 503 -10.79 36.65 -14.18
N THR A 504 -9.70 37.42 -14.26
CA THR A 504 -8.35 36.87 -14.32
C THR A 504 -7.80 36.87 -12.90
N LEU A 505 -7.50 35.69 -12.39
CA LEU A 505 -6.95 35.49 -11.05
C LEU A 505 -5.47 35.86 -11.00
N PRO A 506 -4.89 36.10 -9.81
CA PRO A 506 -3.49 36.51 -9.65
C PRO A 506 -2.49 35.53 -10.28
N GLY A 507 -2.81 34.23 -10.28
CA GLY A 507 -2.03 33.16 -10.89
C GLY A 507 -2.20 33.00 -12.39
N ASP A 508 -2.86 33.95 -13.08
CA ASP A 508 -3.11 33.94 -14.53
C ASP A 508 -4.08 32.84 -15.00
N ASN A 509 -4.85 32.23 -14.08
CA ASN A 509 -5.99 31.39 -14.42
C ASN A 509 -7.29 32.21 -14.53
N ARG A 510 -8.28 31.67 -15.25
CA ARG A 510 -9.57 32.33 -15.46
C ARG A 510 -10.64 31.75 -14.54
N LEU A 511 -11.40 32.64 -13.91
CA LEU A 511 -12.60 32.33 -13.15
C LEU A 511 -13.83 32.77 -13.95
N PHE A 512 -14.67 31.82 -14.34
CA PHE A 512 -15.94 32.04 -15.01
C PHE A 512 -17.09 31.92 -14.02
N VAL A 513 -17.87 32.99 -13.88
CA VAL A 513 -19.08 32.99 -13.05
C VAL A 513 -20.29 33.12 -13.97
N HIS A 514 -21.10 32.08 -14.04
CA HIS A 514 -22.28 31.95 -14.88
C HIS A 514 -23.51 32.34 -14.05
N LEU A 515 -24.19 33.43 -14.43
CA LEU A 515 -25.37 33.96 -13.76
C LEU A 515 -26.63 33.46 -14.49
N LYS A 516 -27.28 32.42 -13.97
CA LYS A 516 -28.45 31.83 -14.61
C LYS A 516 -29.70 32.66 -14.36
N ASP A 517 -30.48 32.87 -15.42
CA ASP A 517 -31.81 33.45 -15.35
C ASP A 517 -32.88 32.33 -15.32
N LYS A 518 -33.68 32.28 -14.26
CA LYS A 518 -34.72 31.25 -14.07
C LYS A 518 -35.80 31.29 -15.15
N GLU A 519 -35.99 32.43 -15.81
CA GLU A 519 -36.96 32.57 -16.90
C GLU A 519 -36.43 31.97 -18.21
N LYS A 520 -35.10 31.92 -18.38
CA LYS A 520 -34.44 31.47 -19.62
C LYS A 520 -33.95 30.02 -19.53
N ILE A 521 -33.50 29.57 -18.35
CA ILE A 521 -32.95 28.23 -18.15
C ILE A 521 -33.50 27.59 -16.87
N ARG A 522 -33.64 26.26 -16.89
CA ARG A 522 -34.12 25.50 -15.72
C ARG A 522 -33.24 25.74 -14.49
N HIS A 523 -33.90 26.06 -13.37
CA HIS A 523 -33.28 26.24 -12.06
C HIS A 523 -33.09 24.90 -11.34
N LYS A 524 -32.39 24.91 -10.20
CA LYS A 524 -31.86 23.81 -9.37
C LYS A 524 -30.45 23.34 -9.72
N LYS A 525 -29.78 22.78 -8.71
CA LYS A 525 -28.40 22.26 -8.75
C LYS A 525 -28.16 21.28 -9.91
N ARG A 526 -29.03 20.28 -10.11
CA ARG A 526 -28.92 19.32 -11.22
C ARG A 526 -28.84 20.00 -12.59
N TRP A 527 -29.67 20.99 -12.86
CA TRP A 527 -29.70 21.68 -14.16
C TRP A 527 -28.49 22.59 -14.36
N SER A 528 -27.94 23.15 -13.28
CA SER A 528 -26.63 23.79 -13.31
C SER A 528 -25.52 22.79 -13.64
N GLN A 529 -25.60 21.56 -13.13
CA GLN A 529 -24.66 20.49 -13.47
C GLN A 529 -24.73 20.06 -14.94
N VAL A 530 -25.95 19.83 -15.43
CA VAL A 530 -26.21 19.54 -16.85
C VAL A 530 -25.63 20.63 -17.76
N MET A 531 -25.81 21.90 -17.41
CA MET A 531 -25.34 23.04 -18.21
C MET A 531 -23.82 23.01 -18.41
N TYR A 532 -23.02 22.87 -17.35
CA TYR A 532 -21.57 22.82 -17.53
C TYR A 532 -21.10 21.52 -18.20
N MET A 533 -21.77 20.39 -17.96
CA MET A 533 -21.42 19.13 -18.62
C MET A 533 -21.64 19.23 -20.13
N TYR A 534 -22.76 19.81 -20.58
CA TYR A 534 -22.98 20.04 -22.01
C TYR A 534 -21.93 20.97 -22.63
N TYR A 535 -21.55 22.04 -21.94
CA TYR A 535 -20.55 22.97 -22.46
C TYR A 535 -19.13 22.37 -22.49
N LEU A 536 -18.67 21.82 -21.36
CA LEU A 536 -17.30 21.33 -21.21
C LEU A 536 -17.07 20.01 -21.93
N LEU A 537 -18.04 19.11 -21.90
CA LEU A 537 -17.91 17.75 -22.44
C LEU A 537 -18.51 17.66 -23.84
N GLY A 538 -19.76 18.12 -24.00
CA GLY A 538 -20.47 18.09 -25.28
C GLY A 538 -19.86 19.03 -26.32
N PHE A 539 -19.82 20.34 -26.04
CA PHE A 539 -19.34 21.29 -27.03
C PHE A 539 -17.80 21.27 -27.18
N ARG A 540 -17.05 21.45 -26.08
CA ARG A 540 -15.58 21.61 -26.17
C ARG A 540 -14.81 20.33 -26.51
N ILE A 541 -15.30 19.16 -26.11
CA ILE A 541 -14.62 17.88 -26.39
C ILE A 541 -15.33 17.14 -27.53
N MET A 542 -16.65 16.91 -27.45
CA MET A 542 -17.33 16.09 -28.48
C MET A 542 -17.47 16.79 -29.82
N GLU A 543 -17.82 18.07 -29.85
CA GLU A 543 -18.12 18.80 -31.10
C GLU A 543 -16.89 19.46 -31.71
N GLN A 544 -16.07 20.16 -30.91
CA GLN A 544 -14.90 20.89 -31.43
C GLN A 544 -13.75 19.99 -31.89
N ILE A 545 -13.67 18.75 -31.40
CA ILE A 545 -12.55 17.84 -31.70
C ILE A 545 -13.02 16.79 -32.71
N THR A 546 -12.43 16.84 -33.90
CA THR A 546 -12.80 15.96 -35.02
C THR A 546 -12.18 14.57 -34.90
N ASP A 547 -10.92 14.48 -34.45
CA ASP A 547 -10.19 13.22 -34.31
C ASP A 547 -10.71 12.39 -33.10
N ILE A 548 -11.15 11.17 -33.38
CA ILE A 548 -11.74 10.23 -32.42
C ILE A 548 -10.71 9.81 -31.37
N THR A 549 -9.48 9.49 -31.78
CA THR A 549 -8.46 8.98 -30.86
C THR A 549 -8.01 10.08 -29.90
N ARG A 550 -7.77 11.29 -30.43
CA ARG A 550 -7.47 12.48 -29.62
C ARG A 550 -8.61 12.85 -28.66
N LYS A 551 -9.86 12.72 -29.11
CA LYS A 551 -11.04 12.97 -28.28
C LYS A 551 -11.10 12.06 -27.06
N GLN A 552 -10.90 10.76 -27.25
CA GLN A 552 -10.86 9.79 -26.16
C GLN A 552 -9.72 10.12 -25.18
N TYR A 553 -8.52 10.39 -25.71
CA TYR A 553 -7.36 10.72 -24.88
C TYR A 553 -7.56 11.99 -24.03
N LEU A 554 -8.11 13.04 -24.62
CA LEU A 554 -8.44 14.26 -23.90
C LEU A 554 -9.55 14.04 -22.86
N ALA A 555 -10.56 13.24 -23.18
CA ALA A 555 -11.62 12.88 -22.23
C ALA A 555 -11.08 12.04 -21.06
N ASP A 556 -10.06 11.21 -21.28
CA ASP A 556 -9.44 10.42 -20.22
C ASP A 556 -8.53 11.25 -19.29
N ASN A 557 -7.90 12.30 -19.82
CA ASN A 557 -7.02 13.22 -19.09
C ASN A 557 -7.74 14.46 -18.53
N THR A 558 -9.05 14.61 -18.77
CA THR A 558 -9.85 15.73 -18.27
C THR A 558 -10.72 15.29 -17.10
N PHE A 559 -10.67 16.05 -16.01
CA PHE A 559 -11.42 15.77 -14.79
C PHE A 559 -12.27 16.97 -14.37
N LEU A 560 -13.50 16.68 -13.93
CA LEU A 560 -14.44 17.67 -13.40
C LEU A 560 -14.50 17.51 -11.88
N LEU A 561 -14.03 18.52 -11.16
CA LEU A 561 -14.11 18.59 -9.70
C LEU A 561 -15.41 19.31 -9.32
N THR A 562 -16.39 18.57 -8.81
CA THR A 562 -17.65 19.14 -8.34
C THR A 562 -17.53 19.57 -6.89
N ILE A 563 -18.01 20.79 -6.60
CA ILE A 563 -17.86 21.43 -5.30
C ILE A 563 -19.17 22.15 -4.92
N ASP A 564 -19.56 22.09 -3.66
CA ASP A 564 -20.67 22.88 -3.12
C ASP A 564 -20.18 24.27 -2.66
N GLY A 565 -21.06 25.27 -2.63
CA GLY A 565 -20.72 26.67 -2.33
C GLY A 565 -20.13 26.92 -0.92
N ASP A 566 -20.22 25.93 -0.02
CA ASP A 566 -19.75 25.97 1.37
C ASP A 566 -18.47 25.14 1.60
N ALA A 567 -17.92 24.50 0.56
CA ALA A 567 -16.81 23.57 0.71
C ALA A 567 -15.45 24.27 0.90
N LYS A 568 -14.58 23.61 1.67
CA LYS A 568 -13.18 24.00 1.92
C LYS A 568 -12.25 22.84 1.67
N PHE A 569 -11.27 23.07 0.82
CA PHE A 569 -10.29 22.06 0.43
C PHE A 569 -8.91 22.68 0.22
N SER A 570 -7.94 21.82 -0.07
CA SER A 570 -6.55 22.21 -0.34
C SER A 570 -6.08 21.61 -1.66
N PRO A 571 -5.08 22.21 -2.33
CA PRO A 571 -4.51 21.65 -3.55
C PRO A 571 -3.98 20.23 -3.37
N ALA A 572 -3.37 19.94 -2.21
CA ALA A 572 -2.92 18.59 -1.88
C ALA A 572 -4.06 17.56 -1.86
N ALA A 573 -5.25 17.92 -1.38
CA ALA A 573 -6.40 17.01 -1.39
C ALA A 573 -6.86 16.70 -2.83
N VAL A 574 -6.93 17.72 -3.69
CA VAL A 574 -7.28 17.53 -5.12
C VAL A 574 -6.25 16.65 -5.82
N GLN A 575 -4.96 16.88 -5.57
CA GLN A 575 -3.88 16.05 -6.14
C GLN A 575 -4.06 14.58 -5.77
N MET A 576 -4.43 14.27 -4.53
CA MET A 576 -4.63 12.89 -4.10
C MET A 576 -5.82 12.21 -4.79
N LEU A 577 -6.87 12.96 -5.16
CA LEU A 577 -7.95 12.44 -6.00
C LEU A 577 -7.46 12.19 -7.44
N VAL A 578 -6.70 13.12 -8.02
CA VAL A 578 -6.13 12.97 -9.37
C VAL A 578 -5.20 11.77 -9.45
N ASP A 579 -4.34 11.56 -8.45
CA ASP A 579 -3.42 10.42 -8.39
C ASP A 579 -4.19 9.09 -8.35
N LEU A 580 -5.31 9.05 -7.61
CA LEU A 580 -6.18 7.87 -7.57
C LEU A 580 -6.84 7.62 -8.92
N MET A 581 -7.32 8.68 -9.58
CA MET A 581 -7.91 8.61 -10.93
C MET A 581 -6.88 8.16 -11.97
N LYS A 582 -5.63 8.64 -11.92
CA LYS A 582 -4.55 8.24 -12.83
C LYS A 582 -4.14 6.77 -12.65
N LYS A 583 -4.30 6.22 -11.45
CA LYS A 583 -3.95 4.83 -11.14
C LYS A 583 -4.89 3.80 -11.79
N HIS A 584 -6.14 4.17 -12.04
CA HIS A 584 -7.19 3.26 -12.49
C HIS A 584 -7.94 3.82 -13.71
N SER A 585 -7.64 3.31 -14.91
CA SER A 585 -8.26 3.74 -16.18
C SER A 585 -9.77 3.45 -16.29
N ARG A 586 -10.35 2.59 -15.45
CA ARG A 586 -11.82 2.39 -15.35
C ARG A 586 -12.50 3.10 -14.17
N LEU A 587 -11.78 3.97 -13.45
CA LEU A 587 -12.34 4.74 -12.35
C LEU A 587 -13.13 5.93 -12.88
N GLY A 588 -14.45 5.90 -12.73
CA GLY A 588 -15.33 6.97 -13.21
C GLY A 588 -15.37 8.17 -12.26
N SER A 589 -15.25 7.92 -10.95
CA SER A 589 -15.23 8.97 -9.94
C SER A 589 -14.39 8.61 -8.71
N ALA A 590 -13.78 9.62 -8.09
CA ALA A 590 -13.10 9.53 -6.81
C ALA A 590 -13.64 10.60 -5.85
N CYS A 591 -13.91 10.23 -4.60
CA CYS A 591 -14.36 11.16 -3.56
C CYS A 591 -13.44 11.21 -2.34
N GLY A 592 -13.33 12.39 -1.74
CA GLY A 592 -12.56 12.61 -0.52
C GLY A 592 -13.35 12.34 0.76
N ARG A 593 -12.66 12.40 1.90
CA ARG A 593 -13.26 12.44 3.23
C ARG A 593 -13.80 13.83 3.53
N ILE A 594 -15.05 13.90 3.96
CA ILE A 594 -15.72 15.16 4.30
C ILE A 594 -15.78 15.31 5.82
N HIS A 595 -15.38 16.48 6.29
CA HIS A 595 -15.42 16.86 7.70
C HIS A 595 -16.43 17.99 7.91
N PRO A 596 -17.55 17.75 8.62
CA PRO A 596 -18.51 18.81 8.88
C PRO A 596 -17.94 19.84 9.87
N VAL A 597 -18.20 21.11 9.59
CA VAL A 597 -17.77 22.28 10.35
C VAL A 597 -19.01 23.09 10.74
N GLY A 598 -18.98 23.68 11.94
CA GLY A 598 -20.10 24.43 12.51
C GLY A 598 -20.07 24.36 14.04
N ARG A 599 -21.07 24.96 14.66
CA ARG A 599 -21.27 25.05 16.11
C ARG A 599 -22.60 24.39 16.52
N GLY A 600 -22.70 24.01 17.79
CA GLY A 600 -23.92 23.43 18.36
C GLY A 600 -24.00 21.90 18.33
N ILE A 601 -25.01 21.37 19.03
CA ILE A 601 -25.17 19.94 19.31
C ILE A 601 -25.50 19.12 18.05
N ILE A 602 -26.25 19.73 17.12
CA ILE A 602 -26.64 19.11 15.85
C ILE A 602 -25.41 18.90 14.96
N VAL A 603 -24.45 19.82 14.99
CA VAL A 603 -23.18 19.65 14.27
C VAL A 603 -22.31 18.57 14.92
N TRP A 604 -22.32 18.43 16.24
CA TRP A 604 -21.59 17.34 16.92
C TRP A 604 -22.15 15.98 16.53
N TYR A 605 -23.48 15.85 16.49
CA TYR A 605 -24.14 14.65 15.98
C TYR A 605 -23.73 14.35 14.54
N GLN A 606 -23.75 15.35 13.65
CA GLN A 606 -23.31 15.18 12.26
C GLN A 606 -21.83 14.82 12.14
N LYS A 607 -20.94 15.38 12.96
CA LYS A 607 -19.52 15.00 13.01
C LYS A 607 -19.35 13.52 13.34
N PHE A 608 -20.08 13.04 14.35
CA PHE A 608 -20.06 11.64 14.72
C PHE A 608 -20.61 10.75 13.58
N GLU A 609 -21.74 11.14 13.00
CA GLU A 609 -22.36 10.40 11.90
C GLU A 609 -21.49 10.33 10.64
N TYR A 610 -20.89 11.46 10.23
CA TYR A 610 -19.97 11.50 9.10
C TYR A 610 -18.71 10.68 9.38
N ALA A 611 -18.19 10.72 10.60
CA ALA A 611 -17.06 9.89 11.00
C ALA A 611 -17.39 8.40 10.87
N ILE A 612 -18.55 7.95 11.39
CA ILE A 612 -19.00 6.56 11.24
C ILE A 612 -19.15 6.19 9.76
N ALA A 613 -19.85 7.00 8.98
CA ALA A 613 -20.10 6.73 7.57
C ALA A 613 -18.78 6.65 6.77
N HIS A 614 -17.84 7.56 7.00
CA HIS A 614 -16.57 7.57 6.28
C HIS A 614 -15.59 6.48 6.75
N TRP A 615 -15.54 6.18 8.05
CA TRP A 615 -14.60 5.21 8.60
C TRP A 615 -15.06 3.77 8.45
N PHE A 616 -16.36 3.50 8.57
CA PHE A 616 -16.91 2.15 8.46
C PHE A 616 -17.56 1.94 7.11
N GLN A 617 -18.62 2.68 6.79
CA GLN A 617 -19.42 2.39 5.59
C GLN A 617 -18.60 2.57 4.31
N LYS A 618 -18.01 3.75 4.08
CA LYS A 618 -17.23 4.04 2.86
C LYS A 618 -15.95 3.23 2.76
N ALA A 619 -15.29 2.96 3.88
CA ALA A 619 -14.13 2.08 3.91
C ALA A 619 -14.50 0.63 3.55
N THR A 620 -15.63 0.14 4.06
CA THR A 620 -16.15 -1.20 3.77
C THR A 620 -16.59 -1.32 2.31
N GLU A 621 -17.36 -0.36 1.81
CA GLU A 621 -17.75 -0.25 0.39
C GLU A 621 -16.50 -0.28 -0.52
N HIS A 622 -15.45 0.46 -0.15
CA HIS A 622 -14.19 0.47 -0.89
C HIS A 622 -13.44 -0.87 -0.84
N VAL A 623 -13.45 -1.58 0.29
CA VAL A 623 -12.86 -2.94 0.42
C VAL A 623 -13.60 -3.95 -0.44
N PHE A 624 -14.93 -3.88 -0.50
CA PHE A 624 -15.76 -4.77 -1.32
C PHE A 624 -15.79 -4.40 -2.82
N GLY A 625 -15.21 -3.26 -3.19
CA GLY A 625 -14.77 -2.98 -4.56
C GLY A 625 -15.40 -1.77 -5.24
N CYS A 626 -16.40 -1.13 -4.65
CA CYS A 626 -16.94 0.15 -5.13
C CYS A 626 -17.78 0.88 -4.08
N VAL A 627 -17.66 2.20 -4.09
CA VAL A 627 -18.45 3.13 -3.28
C VAL A 627 -19.78 3.44 -3.98
N LEU A 628 -20.89 3.48 -3.25
CA LEU A 628 -22.22 3.63 -3.85
C LEU A 628 -22.61 5.08 -4.20
N CYS A 629 -21.84 6.06 -3.73
CA CYS A 629 -22.12 7.48 -3.92
C CYS A 629 -20.86 8.31 -3.73
N SER A 630 -20.57 9.17 -4.71
CA SER A 630 -19.64 10.29 -4.60
C SER A 630 -20.40 11.55 -4.16
N PRO A 631 -20.14 12.11 -2.96
CA PRO A 631 -20.79 13.33 -2.50
C PRO A 631 -20.40 14.53 -3.36
N GLY A 632 -21.37 15.39 -3.73
CA GLY A 632 -21.12 16.54 -4.62
C GLY A 632 -20.26 17.65 -4.03
N CYS A 633 -20.07 17.69 -2.70
CA CYS A 633 -19.28 18.72 -2.04
C CYS A 633 -17.76 18.63 -2.31
N PHE A 634 -17.23 17.43 -2.63
CA PHE A 634 -15.83 17.23 -3.02
C PHE A 634 -15.63 15.88 -3.74
N ALA A 635 -15.98 15.85 -5.01
CA ALA A 635 -15.84 14.68 -5.87
C ALA A 635 -15.22 15.02 -7.23
N LEU A 636 -14.33 14.15 -7.69
CA LEU A 636 -13.65 14.25 -8.97
C LEU A 636 -14.23 13.22 -9.93
N PHE A 637 -14.70 13.66 -11.09
CA PHE A 637 -15.29 12.81 -12.13
C PHE A 637 -14.41 12.83 -13.39
N ARG A 638 -14.25 11.69 -14.06
CA ARG A 638 -13.56 11.64 -15.35
C ARG A 638 -14.50 12.06 -16.47
N ALA A 639 -14.02 12.90 -17.39
CA ALA A 639 -14.80 13.35 -18.54
C ALA A 639 -15.27 12.17 -19.42
N SER A 640 -14.39 11.22 -19.77
CA SER A 640 -14.78 10.04 -20.57
C SER A 640 -15.89 9.22 -19.93
N ALA A 641 -15.86 9.03 -18.61
CA ALA A 641 -16.90 8.29 -17.89
C ALA A 641 -18.25 9.03 -17.86
N LEU A 642 -18.23 10.36 -17.78
CA LEU A 642 -19.45 11.17 -17.87
C LEU A 642 -20.01 11.19 -19.31
N MET A 643 -19.12 11.20 -20.30
CA MET A 643 -19.47 11.27 -21.73
C MET A 643 -20.03 9.96 -22.30
N ASP A 644 -19.97 8.88 -21.54
CA ASP A 644 -20.54 7.60 -21.92
C ASP A 644 -22.05 7.72 -22.21
N ASP A 645 -22.52 7.04 -23.27
CA ASP A 645 -23.80 7.25 -23.95
C ASP A 645 -25.02 7.21 -23.02
N ASN A 646 -24.95 6.40 -21.96
CA ASN A 646 -26.03 6.21 -21.01
C ASN A 646 -25.99 7.14 -19.80
N VAL A 647 -24.88 7.85 -19.56
CA VAL A 647 -24.70 8.66 -18.34
C VAL A 647 -25.35 10.02 -18.52
N ILE A 648 -24.76 10.91 -19.33
CA ILE A 648 -25.33 12.26 -19.55
C ILE A 648 -26.75 12.18 -20.12
N LYS A 649 -27.01 11.29 -21.09
CA LYS A 649 -28.35 11.16 -21.71
C LYS A 649 -29.46 10.81 -20.70
N LYS A 650 -29.16 9.97 -19.69
CA LYS A 650 -30.13 9.68 -18.62
C LYS A 650 -30.14 10.78 -17.56
N TYR A 651 -28.99 11.39 -17.29
CA TYR A 651 -28.85 12.48 -16.33
C TYR A 651 -29.63 13.74 -16.75
N THR A 652 -29.95 13.92 -18.03
CA THR A 652 -30.71 15.07 -18.55
C THR A 652 -32.22 14.84 -18.66
N LYS A 653 -32.71 13.62 -18.40
CA LYS A 653 -34.15 13.29 -18.50
C LYS A 653 -34.98 14.07 -17.50
N MET A 654 -36.07 14.67 -17.95
CA MET A 654 -36.99 15.37 -17.04
C MET A 654 -37.66 14.36 -16.08
N PRO A 655 -37.82 14.71 -14.80
CA PRO A 655 -38.59 13.89 -13.88
C PRO A 655 -40.08 14.03 -14.22
N ILE A 656 -40.73 12.93 -14.61
CA ILE A 656 -42.16 12.89 -14.97
C ILE A 656 -42.96 12.20 -13.87
N GLU A 657 -42.40 11.14 -13.28
CA GLU A 657 -43.05 10.38 -12.20
C GLU A 657 -42.60 10.87 -10.82
N PRO A 658 -43.42 10.73 -9.76
CA PRO A 658 -43.05 11.10 -8.38
C PRO A 658 -41.71 10.52 -7.92
N ARG A 659 -41.43 9.25 -8.26
CA ARG A 659 -40.13 8.61 -7.93
C ARG A 659 -38.95 9.31 -8.59
N HIS A 660 -39.12 9.85 -9.81
CA HIS A 660 -38.05 10.53 -10.55
C HIS A 660 -37.69 11.85 -9.89
N PHE A 661 -38.65 12.56 -9.29
CA PHE A 661 -38.35 13.77 -8.54
C PHE A 661 -37.48 13.48 -7.31
N VAL A 662 -37.79 12.40 -6.57
CA VAL A 662 -37.00 11.97 -5.41
C VAL A 662 -35.61 11.47 -5.84
N GLN A 663 -35.55 10.68 -6.91
CA GLN A 663 -34.29 10.08 -7.36
C GLN A 663 -33.38 11.11 -8.05
N TYR A 664 -33.91 11.88 -9.00
CA TYR A 664 -33.09 12.70 -9.89
C TYR A 664 -32.81 14.10 -9.32
N ASP A 665 -33.82 14.76 -8.71
CA ASP A 665 -33.70 16.16 -8.30
C ASP A 665 -33.33 16.34 -6.82
N GLN A 666 -33.68 15.42 -5.92
CA GLN A 666 -33.37 15.53 -4.48
C GLN A 666 -32.03 14.91 -4.07
N GLY A 667 -31.48 14.01 -4.88
CA GLY A 667 -30.16 13.41 -4.68
C GLY A 667 -29.43 13.21 -6.00
N GLU A 668 -29.29 14.30 -6.73
CA GLU A 668 -28.67 14.40 -8.05
C GLU A 668 -27.24 13.82 -8.08
N ASP A 669 -26.44 14.06 -7.04
CA ASP A 669 -25.07 13.52 -6.92
C ASP A 669 -25.08 11.98 -6.81
N ARG A 670 -26.07 11.44 -6.08
CA ARG A 670 -26.26 10.00 -5.93
C ARG A 670 -26.81 9.39 -7.21
N TRP A 671 -27.73 10.07 -7.89
CA TRP A 671 -28.23 9.65 -9.19
C TRP A 671 -27.11 9.56 -10.23
N LEU A 672 -26.23 10.57 -10.29
CA LEU A 672 -25.07 10.54 -11.17
C LEU A 672 -24.14 9.35 -10.85
N SER A 673 -23.89 9.10 -9.56
CA SER A 673 -23.11 7.94 -9.11
C SER A 673 -23.76 6.61 -9.51
N THR A 674 -25.08 6.48 -9.35
CA THR A 674 -25.86 5.32 -9.78
C THR A 674 -25.72 5.06 -11.28
N LEU A 675 -25.75 6.11 -12.10
CA LEU A 675 -25.58 5.99 -13.55
C LEU A 675 -24.20 5.48 -13.94
N LEU A 676 -23.14 5.98 -13.29
CA LEU A 676 -21.77 5.50 -13.51
C LEU A 676 -21.62 4.03 -13.12
N LEU A 677 -22.19 3.63 -11.97
CA LEU A 677 -22.16 2.23 -11.52
C LEU A 677 -22.93 1.30 -12.47
N LYS A 678 -24.10 1.72 -12.97
CA LYS A 678 -24.89 0.97 -13.96
C LYS A 678 -24.14 0.81 -15.29
N GLN A 679 -23.32 1.77 -15.66
CA GLN A 679 -22.48 1.71 -16.85
C GLN A 679 -21.19 0.88 -16.63
N GLY A 680 -20.95 0.38 -15.41
CA GLY A 680 -19.82 -0.50 -15.09
C GLY A 680 -18.55 0.23 -14.64
N TYR A 681 -18.61 1.55 -14.47
CA TYR A 681 -17.50 2.31 -13.88
C TYR A 681 -17.38 2.03 -12.39
N ARG A 682 -16.16 2.17 -11.88
CA ARG A 682 -15.92 2.14 -10.43
C ARG A 682 -15.96 3.53 -9.85
N ILE A 683 -16.33 3.58 -8.57
CA ILE A 683 -16.24 4.77 -7.73
C ILE A 683 -15.41 4.38 -6.51
N GLU A 684 -14.39 5.18 -6.17
CA GLU A 684 -13.47 4.91 -5.07
C GLU A 684 -13.40 6.06 -4.06
N TYR A 685 -13.07 5.71 -2.82
CA TYR A 685 -12.97 6.65 -1.71
C TYR A 685 -11.51 6.85 -1.31
N ALA A 686 -11.04 8.10 -1.38
CA ALA A 686 -9.70 8.51 -1.01
C ALA A 686 -9.67 8.96 0.47
N ALA A 687 -9.45 8.02 1.38
CA ALA A 687 -9.43 8.26 2.83
C ALA A 687 -8.41 9.32 3.30
N ALA A 688 -7.38 9.59 2.51
CA ALA A 688 -6.33 10.54 2.86
C ALA A 688 -6.50 11.92 2.18
N SER A 689 -7.57 12.09 1.39
CA SER A 689 -7.94 13.36 0.75
C SER A 689 -9.06 14.01 1.55
N ASP A 690 -8.73 15.03 2.37
CA ASP A 690 -9.69 15.66 3.27
C ASP A 690 -10.25 16.99 2.71
N ALA A 691 -11.57 17.17 2.87
CA ALA A 691 -12.29 18.41 2.64
C ALA A 691 -13.25 18.71 3.80
N LYS A 692 -13.69 19.97 3.93
CA LYS A 692 -14.58 20.46 4.98
C LYS A 692 -15.82 21.09 4.36
N THR A 693 -16.97 20.98 5.02
CA THR A 693 -18.27 21.52 4.57
C THR A 693 -18.98 22.12 5.79
N TYR A 694 -19.79 23.18 5.60
CA TYR A 694 -20.61 23.71 6.68
C TYR A 694 -21.84 22.82 6.88
N ALA A 695 -22.01 22.35 8.09
CA ALA A 695 -23.14 21.50 8.45
C ALA A 695 -24.27 22.37 9.01
N PRO A 696 -25.55 22.03 8.73
CA PRO A 696 -26.70 22.68 9.35
C PRO A 696 -26.58 22.76 10.87
N GLU A 697 -26.71 23.97 11.42
CA GLU A 697 -26.65 24.20 12.88
C GLU A 697 -28.03 24.08 13.53
N GLY A 698 -29.10 24.41 12.79
CA GLY A 698 -30.50 24.36 13.25
C GLY A 698 -31.23 23.07 12.88
N PHE A 699 -32.23 22.71 13.69
CA PHE A 699 -33.00 21.47 13.48
C PHE A 699 -33.80 21.47 12.17
N ASN A 700 -34.41 22.60 11.78
CA ASN A 700 -35.22 22.67 10.56
C ASN A 700 -34.38 22.46 9.28
N GLU A 701 -33.20 23.08 9.21
CA GLU A 701 -32.29 22.89 8.09
C GLU A 701 -31.76 21.45 8.03
N PHE A 702 -31.36 20.91 9.18
CA PHE A 702 -30.94 19.51 9.30
C PHE A 702 -32.07 18.55 8.86
N PHE A 703 -33.30 18.75 9.34
CA PHE A 703 -34.45 17.93 8.98
C PHE A 703 -34.76 17.99 7.48
N ASN A 704 -34.72 19.20 6.88
CA ASN A 704 -34.92 19.39 5.44
C ASN A 704 -33.81 18.73 4.61
N GLN A 705 -32.57 18.72 5.09
CA GLN A 705 -31.47 17.98 4.47
C GLN A 705 -31.75 16.48 4.49
N ARG A 706 -32.15 15.91 5.63
CA ARG A 706 -32.46 14.48 5.79
C ARG A 706 -33.66 14.03 4.97
N ARG A 707 -34.69 14.87 4.87
CA ARG A 707 -35.88 14.62 4.06
C ARG A 707 -35.56 14.48 2.56
N ARG A 708 -34.48 15.11 2.08
CA ARG A 708 -33.99 14.94 0.70
C ARG A 708 -33.08 13.72 0.56
N TRP A 709 -32.12 13.57 1.46
CA TRP A 709 -31.07 12.55 1.33
C TRP A 709 -31.58 11.13 1.56
N THR A 710 -32.40 10.89 2.58
CA THR A 710 -32.82 9.53 2.94
C THR A 710 -33.70 8.89 1.87
N PRO A 711 -34.76 9.54 1.36
CA PRO A 711 -35.60 8.95 0.32
C PRO A 711 -34.84 8.73 -0.99
N SER A 712 -33.98 9.67 -1.41
CA SER A 712 -33.16 9.51 -2.60
C SER A 712 -32.17 8.35 -2.47
N SER A 713 -31.61 8.15 -1.27
CA SER A 713 -30.71 7.03 -0.97
C SER A 713 -31.40 5.69 -1.12
N ILE A 714 -32.63 5.56 -0.62
CA ILE A 714 -33.43 4.35 -0.74
C ILE A 714 -33.80 4.10 -2.20
N ALA A 715 -34.31 5.12 -2.90
CA ALA A 715 -34.72 5.00 -4.31
C ALA A 715 -33.57 4.55 -5.22
N ASN A 716 -32.39 5.17 -5.09
CA ASN A 716 -31.22 4.81 -5.87
C ASN A 716 -30.68 3.41 -5.54
N THR A 717 -30.75 2.99 -4.26
CA THR A 717 -30.28 1.66 -3.85
C THR A 717 -31.22 0.58 -4.39
N LEU A 718 -32.53 0.79 -4.34
CA LEU A 718 -33.51 -0.12 -4.93
C LEU A 718 -33.35 -0.22 -6.46
N ASP A 719 -33.07 0.91 -7.12
CA ASP A 719 -32.83 0.94 -8.57
C ASP A 719 -31.51 0.27 -8.99
N LEU A 720 -30.50 0.22 -8.11
CA LEU A 720 -29.29 -0.57 -8.33
C LEU A 720 -29.55 -2.07 -8.10
N LEU A 721 -30.32 -2.41 -7.07
CA LEU A 721 -30.65 -3.81 -6.73
C LEU A 721 -31.55 -4.49 -7.76
N SER A 722 -32.44 -3.73 -8.40
CA SER A 722 -33.33 -4.25 -9.45
C SER A 722 -32.59 -4.58 -10.75
N ASP A 723 -31.36 -4.08 -10.92
CA ASP A 723 -30.58 -4.25 -12.15
C ASP A 723 -29.62 -5.45 -12.03
N TYR A 724 -30.09 -6.62 -12.48
CA TYR A 724 -29.40 -7.92 -12.38
C TYR A 724 -28.03 -7.97 -13.08
N LYS A 725 -27.75 -7.04 -14.00
CA LYS A 725 -26.49 -6.97 -14.74
C LYS A 725 -25.34 -6.40 -13.90
N VAL A 726 -25.62 -5.79 -12.75
CA VAL A 726 -24.61 -5.19 -11.87
C VAL A 726 -24.12 -6.20 -10.82
N GLN A 727 -23.64 -7.37 -11.27
CA GLN A 727 -23.16 -8.46 -10.39
C GLN A 727 -22.08 -8.04 -9.37
N ARG A 728 -21.27 -6.99 -9.68
CA ARG A 728 -20.24 -6.47 -8.75
C ARG A 728 -20.81 -5.71 -7.55
N VAL A 729 -21.97 -5.06 -7.69
CA VAL A 729 -22.58 -4.26 -6.62
C VAL A 729 -23.34 -5.17 -5.62
N MET A 730 -23.81 -6.32 -6.08
CA MET A 730 -24.54 -7.29 -5.25
C MET A 730 -23.71 -7.82 -4.08
N SER A 731 -22.39 -8.04 -4.27
CA SER A 731 -21.49 -8.44 -3.17
C SER A 731 -21.31 -7.36 -2.09
N CYS A 732 -21.34 -6.07 -2.46
CA CYS A 732 -21.29 -4.97 -1.49
C CYS A 732 -22.59 -4.87 -0.66
N ILE A 733 -23.75 -5.13 -1.28
CA ILE A 733 -25.06 -4.95 -0.63
C ILE A 733 -25.44 -6.15 0.25
N VAL A 734 -25.13 -7.39 -0.17
CA VAL A 734 -25.47 -8.61 0.58
C VAL A 734 -24.76 -8.69 1.94
N SER A 735 -23.57 -8.10 2.10
CA SER A 735 -22.85 -8.08 3.38
C SER A 735 -23.48 -7.16 4.43
N TYR A 736 -24.33 -6.20 4.04
CA TYR A 736 -24.94 -5.20 4.93
C TYR A 736 -26.05 -5.79 5.81
N GLY A 737 -26.65 -6.92 5.41
CA GLY A 737 -27.76 -7.56 6.11
C GLY A 737 -27.39 -8.37 7.36
N SER A 738 -26.11 -8.69 7.57
CA SER A 738 -25.72 -9.72 8.55
C SER A 738 -24.98 -9.22 9.80
N GLN A 739 -24.60 -7.95 9.91
CA GLN A 739 -23.57 -7.52 10.88
C GLN A 739 -23.87 -6.24 11.66
N GLY A 740 -25.14 -5.88 11.82
CA GLY A 740 -25.54 -4.77 12.69
C GLY A 740 -26.00 -5.26 14.05
N LYS A 741 -25.12 -5.26 15.07
CA LYS A 741 -25.47 -4.69 16.41
C LYS A 741 -24.36 -4.60 17.48
N ASP A 742 -23.32 -5.45 17.53
CA ASP A 742 -22.58 -5.57 18.82
C ASP A 742 -21.10 -5.12 18.90
N ASP A 743 -20.39 -4.79 17.82
CA ASP A 743 -18.90 -4.58 17.90
C ASP A 743 -18.40 -3.11 17.94
N MET A 744 -19.29 -2.13 18.07
CA MET A 744 -18.99 -0.74 17.66
C MET A 744 -18.15 0.08 18.66
N LEU A 745 -18.05 -0.30 19.93
CA LEU A 745 -17.31 0.44 20.97
C LEU A 745 -15.83 0.03 21.12
N LEU A 746 -15.45 -1.15 20.63
CA LEU A 746 -14.08 -1.66 20.76
C LEU A 746 -13.09 -1.01 19.77
N HIS A 747 -13.58 -0.34 18.73
CA HIS A 747 -12.76 0.11 17.60
C HIS A 747 -12.05 1.47 17.83
N ASP A 748 -12.55 2.31 18.73
CA ASP A 748 -11.98 3.66 18.97
C ASP A 748 -10.79 3.63 19.94
N VAL A 749 -10.80 2.76 20.95
CA VAL A 749 -9.59 2.41 21.72
C VAL A 749 -8.54 1.82 20.79
N HIS A 750 -8.94 1.04 19.79
CA HIS A 750 -8.06 0.47 18.77
C HIS A 750 -7.47 1.47 17.76
N SER A 751 -7.94 2.73 17.66
CA SER A 751 -7.36 3.72 16.73
C SER A 751 -6.11 4.39 17.31
N ILE A 752 -6.15 4.75 18.59
CA ILE A 752 -5.01 5.29 19.34
C ILE A 752 -4.06 4.17 19.76
N CYS A 753 -4.59 2.99 20.12
CA CYS A 753 -3.77 1.82 20.38
C CYS A 753 -3.19 1.21 19.10
N ARG A 754 -3.67 1.52 17.89
CA ARG A 754 -3.23 0.81 16.67
C ARG A 754 -1.72 0.87 16.44
N PRO A 755 -1.04 2.03 16.50
CA PRO A 755 0.40 2.09 16.30
C PRO A 755 1.19 1.40 17.41
N ILE A 756 0.71 1.50 18.64
CA ILE A 756 1.36 0.92 19.82
C ILE A 756 1.18 -0.61 19.82
N LEU A 757 -0.02 -1.09 19.55
CA LEU A 757 -0.36 -2.50 19.41
C LEU A 757 0.34 -3.10 18.19
N GLN A 758 0.37 -2.41 17.06
CA GLN A 758 1.12 -2.82 15.88
C GLN A 758 2.62 -2.94 16.17
N PHE A 759 3.18 -1.95 16.88
CA PHE A 759 4.58 -1.98 17.34
C PHE A 759 4.82 -3.19 18.24
N ALA A 760 4.00 -3.37 19.28
CA ALA A 760 4.14 -4.44 20.26
C ALA A 760 3.97 -5.83 19.63
N LEU A 761 2.95 -6.01 18.79
CA LEU A 761 2.69 -7.27 18.09
C LEU A 761 3.82 -7.59 17.11
N LEU A 762 4.28 -6.63 16.31
CA LEU A 762 5.36 -6.88 15.35
C LEU A 762 6.67 -7.22 16.06
N LEU A 763 6.98 -6.52 17.16
CA LEU A 763 8.15 -6.81 18.00
C LEU A 763 8.05 -8.21 18.63
N LEU A 764 6.93 -8.53 19.28
CA LEU A 764 6.74 -9.82 19.94
C LEU A 764 6.75 -11.00 18.94
N CYS A 765 6.07 -10.86 17.80
CA CYS A 765 6.01 -11.91 16.79
C CYS A 765 7.32 -12.12 16.03
N SER A 766 8.25 -11.16 16.10
CA SER A 766 9.60 -11.29 15.50
C SER A 766 10.65 -11.76 16.50
N THR A 767 10.55 -11.36 17.77
CA THR A 767 11.48 -11.80 18.83
C THR A 767 11.28 -13.27 19.18
N ILE A 768 10.04 -13.77 19.22
CA ILE A 768 9.76 -15.17 19.53
C ILE A 768 10.49 -16.12 18.55
N PRO A 769 10.35 -16.00 17.21
CA PRO A 769 11.13 -16.81 16.27
C PRO A 769 12.64 -16.64 16.40
N ALA A 770 13.13 -15.42 16.67
CA ALA A 770 14.56 -15.13 16.83
C ALA A 770 15.19 -15.83 18.05
N ILE A 771 14.39 -16.12 19.08
CA ILE A 771 14.85 -16.84 20.29
C ILE A 771 14.66 -18.35 20.11
N LEU A 772 13.49 -18.77 19.62
CA LEU A 772 13.13 -20.18 19.48
C LEU A 772 13.99 -20.92 18.44
N ILE A 773 14.61 -20.23 17.48
CA ILE A 773 15.49 -20.87 16.50
C ILE A 773 16.69 -21.58 17.14
N PHE A 774 17.18 -21.10 18.29
CA PHE A 774 18.29 -21.73 19.01
C PHE A 774 17.88 -23.03 19.75
N ALA A 775 16.59 -23.32 19.85
CA ALA A 775 16.08 -24.61 20.32
C ALA A 775 15.90 -25.64 19.18
N VAL A 776 16.17 -25.25 17.92
CA VAL A 776 16.08 -26.13 16.75
C VAL A 776 17.30 -27.06 16.59
N PRO A 777 18.54 -26.61 16.84
CA PRO A 777 19.72 -27.48 16.89
C PRO A 777 19.61 -28.65 17.86
N SER A 778 19.15 -28.38 19.09
CA SER A 778 18.94 -29.39 20.13
C SER A 778 17.85 -30.41 19.77
N LEU A 779 16.91 -30.01 18.91
CA LEU A 779 15.92 -30.88 18.26
C LEU A 779 16.58 -31.83 17.25
N ALA A 780 17.51 -31.34 16.43
CA ALA A 780 18.26 -32.15 15.48
C ALA A 780 19.19 -33.14 16.21
N ASP A 781 19.88 -32.70 17.25
CA ASP A 781 20.75 -33.54 18.09
C ASP A 781 19.98 -34.58 18.91
N CYS A 782 18.80 -34.23 19.45
CA CYS A 782 17.94 -35.22 20.09
C CYS A 782 17.39 -36.25 19.10
N LEU A 783 17.05 -35.85 17.87
CA LEU A 783 16.69 -36.78 16.79
C LEU A 783 17.89 -37.62 16.29
N ILE A 784 19.14 -37.17 16.49
CA ILE A 784 20.36 -37.96 16.29
C ILE A 784 20.51 -38.98 17.43
N PHE A 785 20.37 -38.54 18.68
CA PHE A 785 20.53 -39.37 19.88
C PHE A 785 19.45 -40.46 20.00
N ILE A 786 18.20 -40.14 19.67
CA ILE A 786 17.08 -41.08 19.74
C ILE A 786 17.22 -42.19 18.68
N ILE A 787 17.78 -41.91 17.50
CA ILE A 787 17.79 -42.87 16.37
C ILE A 787 19.05 -43.76 16.34
N ASN A 788 20.18 -43.32 16.91
CA ASN A 788 21.45 -44.03 16.75
C ASN A 788 21.68 -45.22 17.70
N GLY A 789 20.80 -45.51 18.68
CA GLY A 789 20.76 -46.78 19.42
C GLY A 789 22.04 -47.29 20.08
N HIS A 790 23.14 -46.54 20.06
CA HIS A 790 24.42 -46.92 20.63
C HIS A 790 24.72 -46.01 21.80
N GLY A 791 24.73 -46.62 22.99
CA GLY A 791 25.16 -45.97 24.21
C GLY A 791 26.55 -45.36 24.02
N TYR A 792 26.61 -44.03 24.07
CA TYR A 792 27.84 -43.32 24.39
C TYR A 792 28.09 -43.54 25.89
N ARG A 793 28.85 -44.60 26.22
CA ARG A 793 29.48 -44.75 27.53
C ARG A 793 30.62 -43.74 27.64
N GLY A 794 30.53 -42.86 28.65
CA GLY A 794 31.62 -42.02 29.17
C GLY A 794 31.79 -40.68 28.44
N SER A 795 31.93 -39.52 29.09
CA SER A 795 32.02 -39.18 30.51
C SER A 795 31.60 -37.71 30.65
N PHE A 796 30.68 -37.43 31.59
CA PHE A 796 30.57 -36.15 32.27
C PHE A 796 30.62 -36.44 33.77
#